data_AF-A0AAU0HEV6-F1
#
_entry.id   AF-A0AAU0HEV6-F1
#
_cell.length_a   1.000
_cell.length_b   1.000
_cell.length_c   1.000
_cell.angle_alpha   90.00
_cell.angle_beta   90.00
_cell.angle_gamma   90.00
#
_symmetry.space_group_name_H-M   'P 1'
#
loop_
_entity.id
_entity.type
_entity.pdbx_description
1 polymer ?
#
loop_
_entity_poly.entity_id
_entity_poly.type
_entity_poly.pdbx_seq_one_letter_code
_entity_poly.pdbx_strand_id
1 'polypeptide(L)'
;MAQIGTRARGQRSGSLITTATSGGGSGNYASGLAAGVRDVAEAIAIRRDRADNALLQKSLTEGALEEANAFDAASAEYDGAAPGFAERQERRFRDQWTARADSIQNERVRNLYLERMDTEALRVRGAAQEVERARTAQYAYAQTQDTARTLGAMVLVDPSQAPVAEERLAELAENIPGPHRARFIAEERSKIVGAELDGLVRRDPYGLKREIEAGRFTDRASAPQLDQALNAADREIRRREAEKDAQDQRYRAVRSVALRGMMADDLASRAATGVGLQGLDIREIEDILGPDDAARYYENAVVADETHAATAHFDKMSLSQMGEAIAQLAPAPGSRGYSARAGIYEGAVRRAEQVRKERLDDPSRYYLQTDPTAGAAFRAFQDALSGDAGDPARQFELYANYARAAQTAGDVPEDQQRLLPVDVAQARVNEALDAAPGERAAAIRDLVASLPQTYGRESPRVMAELAEAGLPEFARILEWTSDDTVLSTRIARAKDQEADVNKLVPVMDRNDLRSDIVRELEPLTDTLAYAPDGSAANAGLIDTLTTTAAYLVAQEGMKKREAVREATRSLMEGYTFEDTYRVPRGYHAGRVRRGSDRVREDLLDGGAAGLSDALGTAPTPEARRAEYRDLIRSEAIWVTNGDETGLVLVDALGNPIIDRAGQMVERTYEDLVARGQERQ
;
A
#
# COMPACT_ATOMS: atom_id res chain seq x y z
N MET A 1 -55.07 3.04 -44.92
CA MET A 1 -56.50 3.06 -45.29
C MET A 1 -56.78 4.35 -46.05
N ALA A 2 -57.28 4.24 -47.29
CA ALA A 2 -58.35 5.01 -47.96
C ALA A 2 -58.74 6.41 -47.42
N GLN A 3 -59.19 7.42 -48.18
CA GLN A 3 -59.30 7.76 -49.61
C GLN A 3 -60.06 9.12 -49.69
N ILE A 4 -59.88 9.86 -50.79
CA ILE A 4 -60.85 10.75 -51.49
C ILE A 4 -61.14 12.18 -50.97
N GLY A 5 -61.07 13.16 -51.89
CA GLY A 5 -61.74 14.46 -51.72
C GLY A 5 -61.50 15.59 -52.74
N THR A 6 -61.44 15.34 -54.05
CA THR A 6 -61.41 16.35 -55.15
C THR A 6 -62.65 17.26 -55.22
N ARG A 7 -62.50 18.52 -55.65
CA ARG A 7 -63.38 19.16 -56.67
C ARG A 7 -62.82 20.46 -57.28
N ALA A 8 -62.83 20.48 -58.61
CA ALA A 8 -62.57 21.61 -59.49
C ALA A 8 -63.88 22.29 -59.94
N ARG A 9 -63.80 23.54 -60.41
CA ARG A 9 -64.73 24.11 -61.40
C ARG A 9 -64.00 25.15 -62.26
N GLY A 10 -64.03 24.93 -63.57
CA GLY A 10 -63.70 25.92 -64.58
C GLY A 10 -64.97 26.51 -65.20
N GLN A 11 -64.81 27.63 -65.90
CA GLN A 11 -65.75 28.06 -66.93
C GLN A 11 -64.99 28.79 -68.05
N ARG A 12 -65.15 28.29 -69.28
CA ARG A 12 -64.74 28.88 -70.56
C ARG A 12 -65.92 29.63 -71.17
N SER A 13 -65.64 30.66 -71.96
CA SER A 13 -66.45 31.07 -73.12
C SER A 13 -65.53 31.59 -74.23
N GLY A 14 -65.64 31.01 -75.43
CA GLY A 14 -65.11 31.56 -76.70
C GLY A 14 -65.97 32.76 -77.16
N SER A 15 -65.89 33.33 -78.36
CA SER A 15 -65.27 33.04 -79.65
C SER A 15 -65.61 34.27 -80.53
N LEU A 16 -64.74 34.70 -81.45
CA LEU A 16 -65.08 34.83 -82.88
C LEU A 16 -63.97 35.50 -83.71
N ILE A 17 -63.75 34.85 -84.85
CA ILE A 17 -62.86 35.12 -85.97
C ILE A 17 -63.55 36.08 -86.94
N THR A 18 -62.81 36.96 -87.62
CA THR A 18 -62.98 37.18 -89.08
C THR A 18 -61.75 37.82 -89.71
N THR A 19 -61.24 37.12 -90.73
CA THR A 19 -60.27 37.51 -91.77
C THR A 19 -60.93 38.37 -92.86
N ALA A 20 -60.17 39.26 -93.54
CA ALA A 20 -59.80 39.09 -94.97
C ALA A 20 -59.35 40.39 -95.71
N THR A 21 -58.40 40.17 -96.63
CA THR A 21 -58.22 40.73 -98.00
C THR A 21 -57.73 42.16 -98.27
N SER A 22 -56.47 42.21 -98.74
CA SER A 22 -55.94 42.79 -100.01
C SER A 22 -56.65 43.93 -100.75
N GLY A 23 -55.85 44.93 -101.18
CA GLY A 23 -56.15 45.77 -102.35
C GLY A 23 -55.23 46.97 -102.45
N GLY A 24 -54.34 47.00 -103.45
CA GLY A 24 -53.42 48.11 -103.71
C GLY A 24 -54.07 49.35 -104.31
N GLY A 25 -53.33 50.46 -104.30
CA GLY A 25 -53.72 51.68 -104.99
C GLY A 25 -52.79 52.85 -104.66
N SER A 26 -51.89 53.16 -105.60
CA SER A 26 -51.01 54.32 -105.57
C SER A 26 -51.80 55.64 -105.68
N GLY A 27 -51.38 56.68 -104.96
CA GLY A 27 -51.68 58.05 -105.36
C GLY A 27 -51.68 59.09 -104.23
N ASN A 28 -50.93 60.17 -104.48
CA ASN A 28 -51.00 61.49 -103.81
C ASN A 28 -50.25 61.69 -102.49
N TYR A 29 -48.92 61.74 -102.65
CA TYR A 29 -47.98 62.43 -101.77
C TYR A 29 -48.24 63.94 -101.77
N ALA A 30 -48.87 64.50 -100.72
CA ALA A 30 -48.60 65.86 -100.23
C ALA A 30 -49.45 66.27 -99.00
N SER A 31 -50.62 65.66 -98.76
CA SER A 31 -51.51 66.06 -97.64
C SER A 31 -51.54 65.09 -96.44
N GLY A 32 -50.91 63.92 -96.54
CA GLY A 32 -50.85 62.90 -95.48
C GLY A 32 -49.85 63.17 -94.33
N LEU A 33 -48.98 64.19 -94.46
CA LEU A 33 -47.90 64.43 -93.49
C LEU A 33 -48.36 65.20 -92.23
N ALA A 34 -49.39 66.03 -92.28
CA ALA A 34 -49.81 66.85 -91.12
C ALA A 34 -50.86 66.16 -90.22
N ALA A 35 -51.82 65.41 -90.79
CA ALA A 35 -52.77 64.61 -90.03
C ALA A 35 -52.11 63.36 -89.43
N GLY A 36 -51.20 62.73 -90.19
CA GLY A 36 -50.39 61.62 -89.69
C GLY A 36 -49.56 61.97 -88.46
N VAL A 37 -49.02 63.20 -88.35
CA VAL A 37 -48.22 63.60 -87.17
C VAL A 37 -49.06 63.75 -85.90
N ARG A 38 -50.33 64.18 -86.00
CA ARG A 38 -51.20 64.39 -84.82
C ARG A 38 -51.78 63.07 -84.32
N ASP A 39 -52.24 62.19 -85.22
CA ASP A 39 -52.70 60.84 -84.88
C ASP A 39 -51.55 59.97 -84.36
N VAL A 40 -50.33 60.17 -84.90
CA VAL A 40 -49.12 59.53 -84.36
C VAL A 40 -48.77 60.07 -82.98
N ALA A 41 -48.92 61.37 -82.72
CA ALA A 41 -48.66 61.95 -81.39
C ALA A 41 -49.64 61.43 -80.31
N GLU A 42 -50.93 61.31 -80.63
CA GLU A 42 -51.94 60.76 -79.70
C GLU A 42 -51.79 59.25 -79.51
N ALA A 43 -51.51 58.51 -80.59
CA ALA A 43 -51.17 57.08 -80.49
C ALA A 43 -49.87 56.86 -79.69
N ILE A 44 -48.90 57.76 -79.79
CA ILE A 44 -47.68 57.75 -78.97
C ILE A 44 -48.01 58.04 -77.50
N ALA A 45 -48.89 59.01 -77.20
CA ALA A 45 -49.31 59.32 -75.84
C ALA A 45 -50.08 58.16 -75.17
N ILE A 46 -51.02 57.53 -75.88
CA ILE A 46 -51.75 56.36 -75.37
C ILE A 46 -50.82 55.15 -75.20
N ARG A 47 -49.88 54.92 -76.14
CA ARG A 47 -48.86 53.88 -75.99
C ARG A 47 -47.93 54.16 -74.81
N ARG A 48 -47.58 55.42 -74.57
CA ARG A 48 -46.77 55.86 -73.42
C ARG A 48 -47.53 55.65 -72.11
N ASP A 49 -48.81 56.01 -72.02
CA ASP A 49 -49.63 55.80 -70.82
C ASP A 49 -49.87 54.31 -70.52
N ARG A 50 -50.02 53.47 -71.57
CA ARG A 50 -50.09 52.01 -71.39
C ARG A 50 -48.75 51.43 -70.94
N ALA A 51 -47.64 51.91 -71.48
CA ALA A 51 -46.31 51.50 -71.06
C ALA A 51 -46.03 51.91 -69.61
N ASP A 52 -46.37 53.14 -69.24
CA ASP A 52 -46.21 53.68 -67.88
C ASP A 52 -47.11 52.93 -66.88
N ASN A 53 -48.36 52.63 -67.24
CA ASN A 53 -49.24 51.79 -66.41
C ASN A 53 -48.74 50.35 -66.29
N ALA A 54 -48.21 49.75 -67.36
CA ALA A 54 -47.65 48.41 -67.31
C ALA A 54 -46.39 48.38 -66.42
N LEU A 55 -45.54 49.41 -66.50
CA LEU A 55 -44.38 49.58 -65.62
C LEU A 55 -44.80 49.80 -64.17
N LEU A 56 -45.83 50.62 -63.91
CA LEU A 56 -46.39 50.83 -62.58
C LEU A 56 -46.92 49.51 -61.99
N GLN A 57 -47.74 48.78 -62.74
CA GLN A 57 -48.30 47.49 -62.29
C GLN A 57 -47.20 46.46 -62.03
N LYS A 58 -46.17 46.41 -62.88
CA LYS A 58 -45.01 45.55 -62.67
C LYS A 58 -44.28 45.92 -61.37
N SER A 59 -43.95 47.20 -61.17
CA SER A 59 -43.29 47.68 -59.96
C SER A 59 -44.11 47.44 -58.69
N LEU A 60 -45.43 47.64 -58.74
CA LEU A 60 -46.34 47.36 -57.62
C LEU A 60 -46.42 45.87 -57.31
N THR A 61 -46.47 45.02 -58.33
CA THR A 61 -46.58 43.55 -58.14
C THR A 61 -45.30 42.99 -57.55
N GLU A 62 -44.14 43.39 -58.09
CA GLU A 62 -42.84 42.97 -57.58
C GLU A 62 -42.59 43.51 -56.16
N GLY A 63 -42.95 44.77 -55.90
CA GLY A 63 -42.84 45.37 -54.56
C GLY A 63 -43.76 44.70 -53.54
N ALA A 64 -45.00 44.38 -53.92
CA ALA A 64 -45.94 43.66 -53.05
C ALA A 64 -45.49 42.22 -52.76
N LEU A 65 -44.85 41.55 -53.72
CA LEU A 65 -44.31 40.20 -53.53
C LEU A 65 -43.10 40.19 -52.59
N GLU A 66 -42.18 41.14 -52.78
CA GLU A 66 -41.03 41.31 -51.89
C GLU A 66 -41.46 41.63 -50.46
N GLU A 67 -42.43 42.54 -50.29
CA GLU A 67 -42.99 42.86 -48.98
C GLU A 67 -43.71 41.66 -48.35
N ALA A 68 -44.54 40.93 -49.11
CA ALA A 68 -45.22 39.75 -48.59
C ALA A 68 -44.22 38.72 -48.04
N ASN A 69 -43.14 38.45 -48.78
CA ASN A 69 -42.08 37.54 -48.33
C ASN A 69 -41.35 38.09 -47.09
N ALA A 70 -41.07 39.40 -47.07
CA ALA A 70 -40.40 40.07 -45.95
C ALA A 70 -41.25 40.09 -44.68
N PHE A 71 -42.55 40.27 -44.83
CA PHE A 71 -43.56 40.27 -43.77
C PHE A 71 -43.77 38.85 -43.21
N ASP A 72 -43.88 37.84 -44.08
CA ASP A 72 -44.01 36.44 -43.67
C ASP A 72 -42.78 35.98 -42.88
N ALA A 73 -41.57 36.33 -43.34
CA ALA A 73 -40.33 36.04 -42.62
C ALA A 73 -40.31 36.72 -41.23
N ALA A 74 -40.64 38.01 -41.16
CA ALA A 74 -40.66 38.74 -39.89
C ALA A 74 -41.76 38.23 -38.93
N SER A 75 -42.91 37.82 -39.47
CA SER A 75 -44.02 37.24 -38.69
C SER A 75 -43.70 35.83 -38.18
N ALA A 76 -42.85 35.08 -38.89
CA ALA A 76 -42.35 33.80 -38.44
C ALA A 76 -41.33 33.95 -37.30
N GLU A 77 -40.48 34.98 -37.35
CA GLU A 77 -39.46 35.26 -36.33
C GLU A 77 -40.01 35.95 -35.08
N TYR A 78 -41.15 36.64 -35.17
CA TYR A 78 -41.74 37.34 -34.04
C TYR A 78 -42.40 36.39 -33.03
N ASP A 79 -41.81 36.33 -31.83
CA ASP A 79 -42.24 35.45 -30.74
C ASP A 79 -43.35 36.02 -29.85
N GLY A 80 -43.70 37.30 -30.03
CA GLY A 80 -44.73 37.98 -29.22
C GLY A 80 -44.21 38.71 -27.98
N ALA A 81 -42.91 38.64 -27.67
CA ALA A 81 -42.33 39.18 -26.44
C ALA A 81 -42.18 40.71 -26.45
N ALA A 82 -41.79 41.27 -27.60
CA ALA A 82 -41.48 42.70 -27.72
C ALA A 82 -42.63 43.48 -28.40
N PRO A 83 -43.25 44.48 -27.75
CA PRO A 83 -44.30 45.26 -28.38
C PRO A 83 -43.79 46.10 -29.56
N GLY A 84 -44.71 46.61 -30.38
CA GLY A 84 -44.43 47.48 -31.53
C GLY A 84 -44.05 46.71 -32.81
N PHE A 85 -44.39 45.42 -32.93
CA PHE A 85 -44.14 44.65 -34.16
C PHE A 85 -44.84 45.31 -35.35
N ALA A 86 -46.11 45.71 -35.18
CA ALA A 86 -46.86 46.35 -36.24
C ALA A 86 -46.29 47.69 -36.69
N GLU A 87 -45.81 48.51 -35.74
CA GLU A 87 -45.18 49.79 -36.05
C GLU A 87 -43.85 49.61 -36.79
N ARG A 88 -43.06 48.60 -36.41
CA ARG A 88 -41.79 48.27 -37.10
C ARG A 88 -42.02 47.78 -38.52
N GLN A 89 -43.03 46.92 -38.75
CA GLN A 89 -43.35 46.47 -40.11
C GLN A 89 -43.89 47.61 -40.97
N GLU A 90 -44.77 48.47 -40.45
CA GLU A 90 -45.24 49.65 -41.18
C GLU A 90 -44.07 50.57 -41.60
N ARG A 91 -43.13 50.83 -40.68
CA ARG A 91 -41.96 51.66 -40.96
C ARG A 91 -41.05 51.03 -42.01
N ARG A 92 -40.71 49.74 -41.83
CA ARG A 92 -39.89 48.98 -42.79
C ARG A 92 -40.51 49.00 -44.18
N PHE A 93 -41.82 48.76 -44.28
CA PHE A 93 -42.56 48.82 -45.53
C PHE A 93 -42.39 50.19 -46.20
N ARG A 94 -42.63 51.27 -45.47
CA ARG A 94 -42.48 52.65 -46.00
C ARG A 94 -41.06 52.93 -46.48
N ASP A 95 -40.05 52.50 -45.73
CA ASP A 95 -38.64 52.68 -46.09
C ASP A 95 -38.28 51.92 -47.37
N GLN A 96 -38.68 50.65 -47.48
CA GLN A 96 -38.44 49.82 -48.67
C GLN A 96 -39.21 50.34 -49.89
N TRP A 97 -40.46 50.75 -49.70
CA TRP A 97 -41.28 51.31 -50.76
C TRP A 97 -40.70 52.62 -51.29
N THR A 98 -40.19 53.49 -50.40
CA THR A 98 -39.53 54.73 -50.78
C THR A 98 -38.23 54.46 -51.56
N ALA A 99 -37.38 53.56 -51.05
CA ALA A 99 -36.15 53.18 -51.74
C ALA A 99 -36.41 52.61 -53.15
N ARG A 100 -37.49 51.85 -53.29
CA ARG A 100 -37.93 51.32 -54.59
C ARG A 100 -38.44 52.42 -55.50
N ALA A 101 -39.23 53.37 -54.98
CA ALA A 101 -39.68 54.52 -55.74
C ALA A 101 -38.51 55.32 -56.33
N ASP A 102 -37.41 55.45 -55.59
CA ASP A 102 -36.20 56.14 -56.07
C ASP A 102 -35.49 55.45 -57.23
N SER A 103 -35.68 54.13 -57.39
CA SER A 103 -35.16 53.38 -58.54
C SER A 103 -35.98 53.56 -59.83
N ILE A 104 -37.20 54.09 -59.72
CA ILE A 104 -38.12 54.28 -60.85
C ILE A 104 -37.72 55.56 -61.61
N GLN A 105 -37.10 55.36 -62.78
CA GLN A 105 -36.62 56.47 -63.62
C GLN A 105 -37.74 57.35 -64.22
N ASN A 106 -38.96 56.80 -64.36
CA ASN A 106 -40.11 57.56 -64.86
C ASN A 106 -40.81 58.29 -63.70
N GLU A 107 -40.70 59.63 -63.67
CA GLU A 107 -41.23 60.49 -62.61
C GLU A 107 -42.76 60.35 -62.40
N ARG A 108 -43.54 60.20 -63.49
CA ARG A 108 -44.99 60.01 -63.39
C ARG A 108 -45.33 58.67 -62.73
N VAL A 109 -44.62 57.61 -63.10
CA VAL A 109 -44.77 56.28 -62.49
C VAL A 109 -44.34 56.31 -61.03
N ARG A 110 -43.24 57.01 -60.70
CA ARG A 110 -42.75 57.19 -59.33
C ARG A 110 -43.77 57.88 -58.43
N ASN A 111 -44.40 58.98 -58.88
CA ASN A 111 -45.40 59.69 -58.09
C ASN A 111 -46.66 58.84 -57.85
N LEU A 112 -47.18 58.17 -58.88
CA LEU A 112 -48.32 57.25 -58.73
C LEU A 112 -48.00 56.05 -57.83
N TYR A 113 -46.75 55.59 -57.83
CA TYR A 113 -46.27 54.53 -56.95
C TYR A 113 -46.22 54.99 -55.48
N LEU A 114 -45.80 56.23 -55.22
CA LEU A 114 -45.78 56.84 -53.89
C LEU A 114 -47.19 57.14 -53.36
N GLU A 115 -48.13 57.59 -54.19
CA GLU A 115 -49.52 57.84 -53.78
C GLU A 115 -50.22 56.58 -53.25
N ARG A 116 -49.85 55.39 -53.76
CA ARG A 116 -50.39 54.12 -53.25
C ARG A 116 -49.78 53.64 -51.94
N MET A 117 -48.64 54.20 -51.55
CA MET A 117 -47.87 53.76 -50.38
C MET A 117 -48.68 53.83 -49.09
N ASP A 118 -49.40 54.93 -48.84
CA ASP A 118 -50.12 55.12 -47.58
C ASP A 118 -51.24 54.10 -47.37
N THR A 119 -51.94 53.73 -48.44
CA THR A 119 -53.01 52.74 -48.38
C THR A 119 -52.46 51.34 -48.10
N GLU A 120 -51.37 50.96 -48.77
CA GLU A 120 -50.73 49.66 -48.53
C GLU A 120 -50.03 49.60 -47.16
N ALA A 121 -49.46 50.71 -46.68
CA ALA A 121 -48.86 50.79 -45.35
C ALA A 121 -49.89 50.52 -44.24
N LEU A 122 -51.12 51.03 -44.39
CA LEU A 122 -52.21 50.74 -43.47
C LEU A 122 -52.64 49.26 -43.51
N ARG A 123 -52.61 48.64 -44.70
CA ARG A 123 -52.91 47.20 -44.86
C ARG A 123 -51.86 46.34 -44.17
N VAL A 124 -50.57 46.64 -44.38
CA VAL A 124 -49.44 45.98 -43.71
C VAL A 124 -49.54 46.15 -42.20
N ARG A 125 -49.80 47.37 -41.71
CA ARG A 125 -49.99 47.63 -40.28
C ARG A 125 -51.14 46.80 -39.69
N GLY A 126 -52.29 46.73 -40.37
CA GLY A 126 -53.45 45.94 -39.92
C GLY A 126 -53.13 44.44 -39.79
N ALA A 127 -52.51 43.85 -40.82
CA ALA A 127 -52.05 42.46 -40.79
C ALA A 127 -51.01 42.23 -39.67
N ALA A 128 -50.07 43.16 -39.52
CA ALA A 128 -49.05 43.10 -38.49
C ALA A 128 -49.64 43.20 -37.07
N GLN A 129 -50.70 43.99 -36.86
CA GLN A 129 -51.40 44.08 -35.58
C GLN A 129 -52.11 42.78 -35.21
N GLU A 130 -52.66 42.04 -36.19
CA GLU A 130 -53.25 40.72 -35.95
C GLU A 130 -52.19 39.69 -35.56
N VAL A 131 -51.06 39.66 -36.28
CA VAL A 131 -49.90 38.83 -35.93
C VAL A 131 -49.39 39.18 -34.54
N GLU A 132 -49.24 40.47 -34.24
CA GLU A 132 -48.76 40.94 -32.95
C GLU A 132 -49.68 40.49 -31.81
N ARG A 133 -51.00 40.71 -31.94
CA ARG A 133 -51.98 40.25 -30.94
C ARG A 133 -51.97 38.74 -30.75
N ALA A 134 -51.93 37.97 -31.84
CA ALA A 134 -51.92 36.52 -31.78
C ALA A 134 -50.65 35.97 -31.11
N ARG A 135 -49.47 36.51 -31.48
CA ARG A 135 -48.18 36.09 -30.93
C ARG A 135 -48.00 36.53 -29.48
N THR A 136 -48.38 37.75 -29.11
CA THR A 136 -48.32 38.21 -27.72
C THR A 136 -49.25 37.39 -26.82
N ALA A 137 -50.44 37.00 -27.29
CA ALA A 137 -51.33 36.11 -26.54
C ALA A 137 -50.73 34.70 -26.38
N GLN A 138 -50.09 34.15 -27.43
CA GLN A 138 -49.37 32.88 -27.35
C GLN A 138 -48.19 32.94 -26.38
N TYR A 139 -47.42 34.02 -26.41
CA TYR A 139 -46.28 34.27 -25.53
C TYR A 139 -46.71 34.37 -24.06
N ALA A 140 -47.75 35.16 -23.76
CA ALA A 140 -48.29 35.28 -22.41
C ALA A 140 -48.81 33.93 -21.88
N TYR A 141 -49.46 33.14 -22.73
CA TYR A 141 -49.90 31.79 -22.40
C TYR A 141 -48.71 30.86 -22.10
N ALA A 142 -47.65 30.89 -22.93
CA ALA A 142 -46.44 30.09 -22.73
C ALA A 142 -45.71 30.45 -21.43
N GLN A 143 -45.52 31.75 -21.14
CA GLN A 143 -44.92 32.20 -19.88
C GLN A 143 -45.74 31.78 -18.65
N THR A 144 -47.07 31.85 -18.77
CA THR A 144 -47.97 31.43 -17.70
C THR A 144 -47.90 29.92 -17.47
N GLN A 145 -47.77 29.13 -18.54
CA GLN A 145 -47.50 27.68 -18.45
C GLN A 145 -46.16 27.37 -17.78
N ASP A 146 -45.09 28.08 -18.13
CA ASP A 146 -43.76 27.84 -17.52
C ASP A 146 -43.74 28.20 -16.03
N THR A 147 -44.46 29.26 -15.66
CA THR A 147 -44.61 29.63 -14.25
C THR A 147 -45.44 28.58 -13.50
N ALA A 148 -46.54 28.09 -14.09
CA ALA A 148 -47.34 27.00 -13.51
C ALA A 148 -46.53 25.69 -13.36
N ARG A 149 -45.66 25.36 -14.32
CA ARG A 149 -44.71 24.23 -14.18
C ARG A 149 -43.76 24.43 -13.00
N THR A 150 -43.28 25.66 -12.78
CA THR A 150 -42.42 25.98 -11.63
C THR A 150 -43.14 25.79 -10.31
N LEU A 151 -44.43 26.18 -10.24
CA LEU A 151 -45.27 25.92 -9.08
C LEU A 151 -45.46 24.41 -8.84
N GLY A 152 -45.71 23.63 -9.90
CA GLY A 152 -45.76 22.17 -9.81
C GLY A 152 -44.44 21.56 -9.31
N ALA A 153 -43.29 22.03 -9.81
CA ALA A 153 -41.98 21.57 -9.36
C ALA A 153 -41.71 21.90 -7.88
N MET A 154 -42.13 23.09 -7.42
CA MET A 154 -42.05 23.49 -6.01
C MET A 154 -42.87 22.54 -5.13
N VAL A 155 -44.10 22.21 -5.54
CA VAL A 155 -44.99 21.29 -4.80
C VAL A 155 -44.47 19.86 -4.81
N LEU A 156 -43.84 19.41 -5.89
CA LEU A 156 -43.18 18.10 -5.94
C LEU A 156 -42.06 17.96 -4.88
N VAL A 157 -41.33 19.05 -4.61
CA VAL A 157 -40.27 19.08 -3.59
C VAL A 157 -40.84 19.23 -2.19
N ASP A 158 -41.81 20.13 -2.01
CA ASP A 158 -42.51 20.36 -0.75
C ASP A 158 -44.03 20.32 -0.96
N PRO A 159 -44.67 19.15 -0.74
CA PRO A 159 -46.11 19.00 -0.92
C PRO A 159 -46.95 19.96 -0.08
N SER A 160 -46.40 20.49 1.01
CA SER A 160 -47.11 21.46 1.86
C SER A 160 -47.36 22.81 1.16
N GLN A 161 -46.68 23.09 0.04
CA GLN A 161 -46.87 24.31 -0.75
C GLN A 161 -48.06 24.24 -1.72
N ALA A 162 -48.77 23.11 -1.81
CA ALA A 162 -49.86 22.95 -2.77
C ALA A 162 -50.96 24.03 -2.65
N PRO A 163 -51.42 24.45 -1.45
CA PRO A 163 -52.40 25.52 -1.33
C PRO A 163 -51.89 26.86 -1.88
N VAL A 164 -50.62 27.20 -1.60
CA VAL A 164 -49.97 28.43 -2.07
C VAL A 164 -49.79 28.41 -3.59
N ALA A 165 -49.46 27.25 -4.15
CA ALA A 165 -49.34 27.05 -5.59
C ALA A 165 -50.69 27.17 -6.30
N GLU A 166 -51.78 26.65 -5.72
CA GLU A 166 -53.13 26.79 -6.27
C GLU A 166 -53.60 28.26 -6.26
N GLU A 167 -53.31 29.01 -5.20
CA GLU A 167 -53.62 30.44 -5.10
C GLU A 167 -52.86 31.25 -6.18
N ARG A 168 -51.55 31.04 -6.30
CA ARG A 168 -50.74 31.69 -7.33
C ARG A 168 -51.13 31.30 -8.75
N LEU A 169 -51.60 30.07 -8.96
CA LEU A 169 -52.11 29.65 -10.26
C LEU A 169 -53.35 30.45 -10.67
N ALA A 170 -54.23 30.76 -9.71
CA ALA A 170 -55.41 31.58 -9.97
C ALA A 170 -55.03 33.02 -10.36
N GLU A 171 -54.05 33.62 -9.68
CA GLU A 171 -53.50 34.94 -10.03
C GLU A 171 -52.87 34.94 -11.44
N LEU A 172 -52.05 33.94 -11.74
CA LEU A 172 -51.39 33.82 -13.06
C LEU A 172 -52.40 33.70 -14.20
N ALA A 173 -53.50 32.98 -13.98
CA ALA A 173 -54.53 32.76 -14.97
C ALA A 173 -55.30 34.05 -15.35
N GLU A 174 -55.18 35.13 -14.58
CA GLU A 174 -55.75 36.44 -14.94
C GLU A 174 -55.17 36.99 -16.26
N ASN A 175 -53.92 36.63 -16.58
CA ASN A 175 -53.24 37.00 -17.82
C ASN A 175 -53.72 36.21 -19.05
N ILE A 176 -54.56 35.19 -18.85
CA ILE A 176 -55.09 34.35 -19.93
C ILE A 176 -56.45 34.91 -20.40
N PRO A 177 -56.68 35.02 -21.73
CA PRO A 177 -57.97 35.42 -22.28
C PRO A 177 -59.13 34.54 -21.80
N GLY A 178 -60.27 35.19 -21.50
CA GLY A 178 -61.45 34.61 -20.87
C GLY A 178 -61.89 33.20 -21.31
N PRO A 179 -62.01 32.87 -22.61
CA PRO A 179 -62.49 31.55 -23.03
C PRO A 179 -61.51 30.40 -22.72
N HIS A 180 -60.24 30.69 -22.44
CA HIS A 180 -59.21 29.66 -22.16
C HIS A 180 -58.86 29.56 -20.67
N ARG A 181 -59.22 30.56 -19.86
CA ARG A 181 -58.82 30.66 -18.44
C ARG A 181 -59.29 29.48 -17.58
N ALA A 182 -60.58 29.15 -17.64
CA ALA A 182 -61.16 28.08 -16.81
C ALA A 182 -60.55 26.71 -17.13
N ARG A 183 -60.31 26.44 -18.42
CA ARG A 183 -59.67 25.22 -18.89
C ARG A 183 -58.22 25.15 -18.42
N PHE A 184 -57.46 26.24 -18.53
CA PHE A 184 -56.09 26.32 -18.05
C PHE A 184 -55.99 26.06 -16.54
N ILE A 185 -56.82 26.72 -15.73
CA ILE A 185 -56.82 26.52 -14.27
C ILE A 185 -57.10 25.06 -13.92
N ALA A 186 -58.09 24.43 -14.57
CA ALA A 186 -58.42 23.03 -14.32
C ALA A 186 -57.26 22.08 -14.70
N GLU A 187 -56.66 22.28 -15.88
CA GLU A 187 -55.54 21.46 -16.36
C GLU A 187 -54.30 21.61 -15.46
N GLU A 188 -53.91 22.84 -15.11
CA GLU A 188 -52.73 23.08 -14.27
C GLU A 188 -52.95 22.72 -12.81
N ARG A 189 -54.16 22.91 -12.25
CA ARG A 189 -54.48 22.44 -10.88
C ARG A 189 -54.37 20.92 -10.78
N SER A 190 -54.86 20.20 -11.78
CA SER A 190 -54.71 18.74 -11.85
C SER A 190 -53.22 18.32 -11.85
N LYS A 191 -52.34 19.10 -12.48
CA LYS A 191 -50.89 18.86 -12.47
C LYS A 191 -50.25 19.18 -11.12
N ILE A 192 -50.67 20.26 -10.46
CA ILE A 192 -50.21 20.62 -9.10
C ILE A 192 -50.59 19.52 -8.10
N VAL A 193 -51.83 19.03 -8.17
CA VAL A 193 -52.28 17.90 -7.32
C VAL A 193 -51.50 16.63 -7.64
N GLY A 194 -51.22 16.35 -8.90
CA GLY A 194 -50.33 15.25 -9.30
C GLY A 194 -48.93 15.38 -8.70
N ALA A 195 -48.35 16.59 -8.73
CA ALA A 195 -47.05 16.87 -8.11
C ALA A 195 -47.08 16.73 -6.58
N GLU A 196 -48.17 17.14 -5.92
CA GLU A 196 -48.38 16.98 -4.47
C GLU A 196 -48.36 15.49 -4.09
N LEU A 197 -49.14 14.67 -4.82
CA LEU A 197 -49.19 13.21 -4.63
C LEU A 197 -47.82 12.56 -4.86
N ASP A 198 -47.14 12.89 -5.97
CA ASP A 198 -45.81 12.36 -6.28
C ASP A 198 -44.75 12.76 -5.25
N GLY A 199 -44.82 13.99 -4.72
CA GLY A 199 -43.93 14.46 -3.66
C GLY A 199 -44.16 13.73 -2.34
N LEU A 200 -45.43 13.46 -2.00
CA LEU A 200 -45.80 12.67 -0.83
C LEU A 200 -45.37 11.20 -0.95
N VAL A 201 -45.47 10.58 -2.13
CA VAL A 201 -44.92 9.23 -2.38
C VAL A 201 -43.44 9.18 -2.01
N ARG A 202 -42.66 10.19 -2.42
CA ARG A 202 -41.21 10.25 -2.16
C ARG A 202 -40.86 10.57 -0.72
N ARG A 203 -41.67 11.36 -0.02
CA ARG A 203 -41.35 11.83 1.34
C ARG A 203 -41.91 10.89 2.41
N ASP A 204 -43.22 10.65 2.36
CA ASP A 204 -43.96 9.87 3.34
C ASP A 204 -45.05 9.01 2.65
N PRO A 205 -44.66 7.90 2.00
CA PRO A 205 -45.61 7.03 1.29
C PRO A 205 -46.64 6.40 2.24
N TYR A 206 -46.31 6.19 3.52
CA TYR A 206 -47.24 5.68 4.53
C TYR A 206 -48.27 6.74 4.92
N GLY A 207 -47.83 7.99 5.13
CA GLY A 207 -48.72 9.14 5.33
C GLY A 207 -49.67 9.33 4.16
N LEU A 208 -49.15 9.30 2.92
CA LEU A 208 -49.97 9.44 1.72
C LEU A 208 -51.11 8.43 1.64
N LYS A 209 -50.84 7.14 1.88
CA LYS A 209 -51.89 6.10 1.87
C LYS A 209 -53.00 6.42 2.87
N ARG A 210 -52.62 6.79 4.11
CA ARG A 210 -53.58 7.18 5.15
C ARG A 210 -54.41 8.40 4.73
N GLU A 211 -53.80 9.38 4.08
CA GLU A 211 -54.49 10.59 3.65
C GLU A 211 -55.44 10.36 2.47
N ILE A 212 -55.07 9.49 1.52
CA ILE A 212 -55.95 9.08 0.42
C ILE A 212 -57.14 8.28 0.97
N GLU A 213 -56.91 7.32 1.88
CA GLU A 213 -57.95 6.54 2.55
C GLU A 213 -58.89 7.42 3.40
N ALA A 214 -58.36 8.49 4.00
CA ALA A 214 -59.14 9.48 4.73
C ALA A 214 -59.93 10.45 3.82
N GLY A 215 -59.83 10.32 2.50
CA GLY A 215 -60.57 11.13 1.54
C GLY A 215 -59.99 12.54 1.32
N ARG A 216 -58.77 12.85 1.77
CA ARG A 216 -58.19 14.20 1.68
C ARG A 216 -58.10 14.74 0.24
N PHE A 217 -57.96 13.84 -0.73
CA PHE A 217 -57.72 14.17 -2.14
C PHE A 217 -58.91 13.91 -3.06
N THR A 218 -60.03 13.36 -2.57
CA THR A 218 -61.16 12.94 -3.43
C THR A 218 -61.79 14.09 -4.20
N ASP A 219 -61.75 15.29 -3.63
CA ASP A 219 -62.36 16.49 -4.23
C ASP A 219 -61.39 17.25 -5.17
N ARG A 220 -60.11 16.84 -5.21
CA ARG A 220 -59.03 17.56 -5.92
C ARG A 220 -58.30 16.70 -6.96
N ALA A 221 -58.24 15.38 -6.77
CA ALA A 221 -57.60 14.44 -7.67
C ALA A 221 -58.62 13.54 -8.37
N SER A 222 -58.34 13.17 -9.62
CA SER A 222 -59.12 12.15 -10.31
C SER A 222 -58.82 10.75 -9.76
N ALA A 223 -59.79 9.81 -9.86
CA ALA A 223 -59.58 8.43 -9.43
C ALA A 223 -58.32 7.77 -10.05
N PRO A 224 -58.02 7.94 -11.35
CA PRO A 224 -56.77 7.40 -11.92
C PRO A 224 -55.50 7.97 -11.27
N GLN A 225 -55.49 9.25 -10.86
CA GLN A 225 -54.33 9.84 -10.17
C GLN A 225 -54.15 9.25 -8.77
N LEU A 226 -55.24 9.02 -8.04
CA LEU A 226 -55.21 8.39 -6.73
C LEU A 226 -54.70 6.94 -6.82
N ASP A 227 -55.21 6.16 -7.77
CA ASP A 227 -54.75 4.79 -8.02
C ASP A 227 -53.26 4.74 -8.39
N GLN A 228 -52.82 5.66 -9.26
CA GLN A 228 -51.41 5.77 -9.63
C GLN A 228 -50.53 6.11 -8.41
N ALA A 229 -50.96 7.05 -7.57
CA ALA A 229 -50.25 7.47 -6.37
C ALA A 229 -50.17 6.34 -5.33
N LEU A 230 -51.27 5.61 -5.10
CA LEU A 230 -51.30 4.45 -4.20
C LEU A 230 -50.33 3.35 -4.66
N ASN A 231 -50.38 3.00 -5.95
CA ASN A 231 -49.46 2.01 -6.52
C ASN A 231 -48.00 2.45 -6.43
N ALA A 232 -47.72 3.75 -6.59
CA ALA A 232 -46.38 4.30 -6.45
C ALA A 232 -45.91 4.28 -4.98
N ALA A 233 -46.79 4.62 -4.03
CA ALA A 233 -46.52 4.52 -2.59
C ALA A 233 -46.19 3.08 -2.16
N ASP A 234 -46.96 2.09 -2.63
CA ASP A 234 -46.71 0.67 -2.33
C ASP A 234 -45.36 0.19 -2.86
N ARG A 235 -44.97 0.60 -4.07
CA ARG A 235 -43.63 0.28 -4.62
C ARG A 235 -42.52 0.90 -3.79
N GLU A 236 -42.68 2.15 -3.39
CA GLU A 236 -41.69 2.87 -2.59
C GLU A 236 -41.55 2.29 -1.17
N ILE A 237 -42.66 1.89 -0.55
CA ILE A 237 -42.66 1.19 0.75
C ILE A 237 -41.86 -0.10 0.66
N ARG A 238 -42.17 -0.96 -0.32
CA ARG A 238 -41.45 -2.23 -0.53
C ARG A 238 -39.97 -2.00 -0.81
N ARG A 239 -39.62 -0.94 -1.56
CA ARG A 239 -38.22 -0.56 -1.82
C ARG A 239 -37.50 -0.22 -0.53
N ARG A 240 -38.10 0.60 0.35
CA ARG A 240 -37.51 0.99 1.65
C ARG A 240 -37.35 -0.19 2.60
N GLU A 241 -38.34 -1.08 2.66
CA GLU A 241 -38.26 -2.31 3.46
C GLU A 241 -37.12 -3.21 2.96
N ALA A 242 -37.05 -3.45 1.65
CA ALA A 242 -35.98 -4.24 1.04
C ALA A 242 -34.58 -3.61 1.24
N GLU A 243 -34.46 -2.29 1.16
CA GLU A 243 -33.20 -1.57 1.44
C GLU A 243 -32.78 -1.70 2.90
N LYS A 244 -33.72 -1.57 3.84
CA LYS A 244 -33.45 -1.78 5.26
C LYS A 244 -33.03 -3.22 5.53
N ASP A 245 -33.75 -4.20 5.01
CA ASP A 245 -33.42 -5.62 5.17
C ASP A 245 -32.03 -5.93 4.57
N ALA A 246 -31.71 -5.37 3.40
CA ALA A 246 -30.39 -5.51 2.78
C ALA A 246 -29.29 -4.82 3.60
N GLN A 247 -29.57 -3.68 4.22
CA GLN A 247 -28.64 -2.99 5.11
C GLN A 247 -28.40 -3.79 6.39
N ASP A 248 -29.44 -4.34 7.01
CA ASP A 248 -29.35 -5.19 8.20
C ASP A 248 -28.58 -6.48 7.89
N GLN A 249 -28.80 -7.09 6.72
CA GLN A 249 -28.02 -8.25 6.25
C GLN A 249 -26.54 -7.90 6.04
N ARG A 250 -26.23 -6.75 5.44
CA ARG A 250 -24.84 -6.28 5.27
C ARG A 250 -24.16 -6.02 6.62
N TYR A 251 -24.87 -5.39 7.56
CA TYR A 251 -24.35 -5.16 8.90
C TYR A 251 -24.02 -6.48 9.60
N ARG A 252 -24.96 -7.45 9.59
CA ARG A 252 -24.72 -8.79 10.13
C ARG A 252 -23.56 -9.50 9.45
N ALA A 253 -23.46 -9.43 8.12
CA ALA A 253 -22.36 -10.04 7.37
C ALA A 253 -20.99 -9.45 7.76
N VAL A 254 -20.85 -8.13 7.81
CA VAL A 254 -19.59 -7.48 8.22
C VAL A 254 -19.26 -7.80 9.68
N ARG A 255 -20.25 -7.71 10.58
CA ARG A 255 -20.07 -8.01 12.00
C ARG A 255 -19.72 -9.48 12.23
N SER A 256 -20.28 -10.41 11.45
CA SER A 256 -19.98 -11.84 11.52
C SER A 256 -18.50 -12.15 11.24
N VAL A 257 -17.90 -11.46 10.26
CA VAL A 257 -16.47 -11.63 9.92
C VAL A 257 -15.59 -11.09 11.05
N ALA A 258 -15.91 -9.89 11.54
CA ALA A 258 -15.18 -9.30 12.66
C ALA A 258 -15.25 -10.18 13.91
N LEU A 259 -16.44 -10.71 14.23
CA LEU A 259 -16.66 -11.54 15.40
C LEU A 259 -15.91 -12.88 15.31
N ARG A 260 -15.89 -13.53 14.14
CA ARG A 260 -15.06 -14.72 13.92
C ARG A 260 -13.56 -14.46 14.08
N GLY A 261 -13.08 -13.29 13.65
CA GLY A 261 -11.71 -12.86 13.91
C GLY A 261 -11.42 -12.74 15.40
N MET A 262 -12.27 -12.01 16.13
CA MET A 262 -12.15 -11.85 17.59
C MET A 262 -12.22 -13.20 18.33
N MET A 263 -13.07 -14.13 17.90
CA MET A 263 -13.15 -15.48 18.44
C MET A 263 -11.83 -16.24 18.25
N ALA A 264 -11.23 -16.18 17.06
CA ALA A 264 -9.95 -16.83 16.80
C ALA A 264 -8.82 -16.24 17.65
N ASP A 265 -8.77 -14.91 17.77
CA ASP A 265 -7.78 -14.20 18.58
C ASP A 265 -7.97 -14.49 20.08
N ASP A 266 -9.22 -14.60 20.56
CA ASP A 266 -9.54 -14.99 21.94
C ASP A 266 -9.07 -16.41 22.26
N LEU A 267 -9.38 -17.37 21.39
CA LEU A 267 -8.93 -18.76 21.56
C LEU A 267 -7.40 -18.86 21.55
N ALA A 268 -6.72 -18.11 20.68
CA ALA A 268 -5.27 -18.04 20.66
C ALA A 268 -4.70 -17.41 21.95
N SER A 269 -5.31 -16.33 22.43
CA SER A 269 -4.92 -15.65 23.67
C SER A 269 -5.08 -16.55 24.89
N ARG A 270 -6.21 -17.28 24.98
CA ARG A 270 -6.46 -18.29 26.02
C ARG A 270 -5.43 -19.39 26.00
N ALA A 271 -5.17 -19.99 24.84
CA ALA A 271 -4.19 -21.07 24.72
C ALA A 271 -2.77 -20.62 25.11
N ALA A 272 -2.41 -19.37 24.81
CA ALA A 272 -1.09 -18.82 25.13
C ALA A 272 -0.96 -18.36 26.60
N THR A 273 -1.98 -17.69 27.13
CA THR A 273 -1.88 -16.91 28.38
C THR A 273 -2.85 -17.33 29.49
N GLY A 274 -3.82 -18.19 29.18
CA GLY A 274 -4.90 -18.56 30.10
C GLY A 274 -5.97 -17.48 30.28
N VAL A 275 -5.86 -16.35 29.57
CA VAL A 275 -6.76 -15.21 29.65
C VAL A 275 -7.36 -14.92 28.27
N GLY A 276 -8.68 -14.76 28.20
CA GLY A 276 -9.37 -14.36 26.97
C GLY A 276 -9.32 -12.86 26.69
N LEU A 277 -9.73 -12.48 25.48
CA LEU A 277 -9.87 -11.08 25.07
C LEU A 277 -11.02 -10.40 25.81
N GLN A 278 -10.80 -9.14 26.21
CA GLN A 278 -11.86 -8.31 26.75
C GLN A 278 -12.79 -7.83 25.63
N GLY A 279 -14.11 -7.84 25.88
CA GLY A 279 -15.13 -7.32 24.97
C GLY A 279 -15.74 -8.32 24.00
N LEU A 280 -15.41 -9.61 24.09
CA LEU A 280 -16.11 -10.68 23.39
C LEU A 280 -17.28 -11.19 24.26
N ASP A 281 -18.51 -10.93 23.85
CA ASP A 281 -19.73 -11.41 24.53
C ASP A 281 -20.30 -12.63 23.82
N ILE A 282 -20.49 -13.73 24.56
CA ILE A 282 -21.08 -14.98 24.05
C ILE A 282 -22.49 -14.74 23.50
N ARG A 283 -23.27 -13.82 24.11
CA ARG A 283 -24.62 -13.50 23.63
C ARG A 283 -24.58 -12.89 22.23
N GLU A 284 -23.58 -12.05 21.97
CA GLU A 284 -23.40 -11.45 20.65
C GLU A 284 -23.03 -12.49 19.59
N ILE A 285 -22.24 -13.50 19.97
CA ILE A 285 -21.93 -14.66 19.10
C ILE A 285 -23.22 -15.41 18.76
N GLU A 286 -24.05 -15.71 19.74
CA GLU A 286 -25.33 -16.40 19.54
C GLU A 286 -26.30 -15.57 18.67
N ASP A 287 -26.41 -14.27 18.92
CA ASP A 287 -27.33 -13.37 18.19
C ASP A 287 -26.94 -13.18 16.71
N ILE A 288 -25.63 -13.15 16.41
CA ILE A 288 -25.13 -12.81 15.06
C ILE A 288 -24.75 -14.05 14.25
N LEU A 289 -24.13 -15.05 14.87
CA LEU A 289 -23.65 -16.27 14.22
C LEU A 289 -24.57 -17.47 14.45
N GLY A 290 -25.36 -17.44 15.52
CA GLY A 290 -26.29 -18.51 15.89
C GLY A 290 -25.76 -19.42 17.01
N PRO A 291 -26.65 -20.27 17.57
CA PRO A 291 -26.36 -21.10 18.74
C PRO A 291 -25.27 -22.16 18.48
N ASP A 292 -25.20 -22.71 17.26
CA ASP A 292 -24.19 -23.73 16.91
C ASP A 292 -22.77 -23.13 16.91
N ASP A 293 -22.61 -21.91 16.40
CA ASP A 293 -21.32 -21.20 16.42
C ASP A 293 -20.91 -20.81 17.84
N ALA A 294 -21.86 -20.36 18.67
CA ALA A 294 -21.64 -20.06 20.08
C ALA A 294 -21.21 -21.32 20.88
N ALA A 295 -21.87 -22.46 20.64
CA ALA A 295 -21.51 -23.73 21.27
C ALA A 295 -20.10 -24.20 20.86
N ARG A 296 -19.77 -24.14 19.56
CA ARG A 296 -18.42 -24.47 19.06
C ARG A 296 -17.35 -23.56 19.66
N TYR A 297 -17.61 -22.26 19.75
CA TYR A 297 -16.70 -21.32 20.40
C TYR A 297 -16.44 -21.70 21.86
N TYR A 298 -17.49 -21.99 22.62
CA TYR A 298 -17.37 -22.38 24.03
C TYR A 298 -16.56 -23.67 24.19
N GLU A 299 -16.83 -24.69 23.38
CA GLU A 299 -16.04 -25.94 23.40
C GLU A 299 -14.56 -25.69 23.09
N ASN A 300 -14.27 -24.88 22.08
CA ASN A 300 -12.90 -24.52 21.73
C ASN A 300 -12.22 -23.68 22.82
N ALA A 301 -12.97 -22.82 23.53
CA ALA A 301 -12.43 -22.01 24.62
C ALA A 301 -11.99 -22.89 25.79
N VAL A 302 -12.77 -23.94 26.12
CA VAL A 302 -12.36 -24.95 27.12
C VAL A 302 -11.09 -25.67 26.67
N VAL A 303 -11.01 -26.10 25.40
CA VAL A 303 -9.80 -26.73 24.85
C VAL A 303 -8.59 -25.79 24.92
N ALA A 304 -8.77 -24.50 24.64
CA ALA A 304 -7.71 -23.50 24.74
C ALA A 304 -7.23 -23.32 26.19
N ASP A 305 -8.16 -23.20 27.14
CA ASP A 305 -7.83 -23.06 28.57
C ASP A 305 -7.10 -24.33 29.09
N GLU A 306 -7.54 -25.54 28.70
CA GLU A 306 -6.87 -26.80 29.04
C GLU A 306 -5.49 -26.92 28.37
N THR A 307 -5.34 -26.42 27.13
CA THR A 307 -4.05 -26.35 26.44
C THR A 307 -3.06 -25.46 27.20
N HIS A 308 -3.52 -24.29 27.66
CA HIS A 308 -2.68 -23.42 28.48
C HIS A 308 -2.28 -24.11 29.78
N ALA A 309 -3.23 -24.69 30.51
CA ALA A 309 -2.94 -25.41 31.75
C ALA A 309 -1.90 -26.54 31.55
N ALA A 310 -1.99 -27.26 30.42
CA ALA A 310 -1.06 -28.32 30.07
C ALA A 310 0.34 -27.81 29.68
N THR A 311 0.48 -26.55 29.27
CA THR A 311 1.75 -26.01 28.71
C THR A 311 2.35 -24.83 29.47
N ALA A 312 1.68 -24.30 30.49
CA ALA A 312 2.08 -23.11 31.25
C ALA A 312 3.45 -23.23 31.96
N HIS A 313 4.03 -24.43 32.00
CA HIS A 313 5.30 -24.75 32.66
C HIS A 313 6.37 -25.23 31.68
N PHE A 314 6.09 -25.27 30.36
CA PHE A 314 7.04 -25.70 29.34
C PHE A 314 8.28 -24.80 29.28
N ASP A 315 8.13 -23.54 29.66
CA ASP A 315 9.23 -22.58 29.80
C ASP A 315 10.29 -23.02 30.80
N LYS A 316 9.91 -23.81 31.82
CA LYS A 316 10.79 -24.28 32.89
C LYS A 316 11.26 -25.73 32.71
N MET A 317 10.76 -26.41 31.69
CA MET A 317 11.14 -27.79 31.39
C MET A 317 12.33 -27.84 30.44
N SER A 318 13.18 -28.84 30.61
CA SER A 318 14.17 -29.26 29.60
C SER A 318 13.48 -29.74 28.30
N LEU A 319 14.20 -29.76 27.17
CA LEU A 319 13.64 -30.22 25.90
C LEU A 319 13.17 -31.68 26.01
N SER A 320 13.93 -32.52 26.72
CA SER A 320 13.55 -33.91 26.98
C SER A 320 12.27 -34.02 27.83
N GLN A 321 12.18 -33.25 28.93
CA GLN A 321 11.00 -33.27 29.79
C GLN A 321 9.73 -32.78 29.07
N MET A 322 9.85 -31.78 28.19
CA MET A 322 8.72 -31.36 27.34
C MET A 322 8.27 -32.48 26.41
N GLY A 323 9.21 -33.21 25.79
CA GLY A 323 8.89 -34.37 24.95
C GLY A 323 8.11 -35.45 25.70
N GLU A 324 8.51 -35.76 26.94
CA GLU A 324 7.80 -36.69 27.82
C GLU A 324 6.40 -36.18 28.19
N ALA A 325 6.26 -34.90 28.56
CA ALA A 325 4.98 -34.29 28.89
C ALA A 325 4.01 -34.33 27.70
N ILE A 326 4.48 -34.03 26.49
CA ILE A 326 3.70 -34.11 25.25
C ILE A 326 3.25 -35.55 24.97
N ALA A 327 4.14 -36.53 25.15
CA ALA A 327 3.81 -37.94 24.94
C ALA A 327 2.68 -38.42 25.88
N GLN A 328 2.61 -37.89 27.10
CA GLN A 328 1.53 -38.19 28.04
C GLN A 328 0.18 -37.58 27.66
N LEU A 329 0.17 -36.51 26.84
CA LEU A 329 -1.04 -35.86 26.35
C LEU A 329 -1.64 -36.55 25.11
N ALA A 330 -0.91 -37.47 24.48
CA ALA A 330 -1.34 -38.11 23.23
C ALA A 330 -2.65 -38.92 23.41
N PRO A 331 -3.74 -38.59 22.71
CA PRO A 331 -5.01 -39.29 22.88
C PRO A 331 -5.02 -40.64 22.16
N ALA A 332 -5.61 -41.65 22.82
CA ALA A 332 -5.88 -42.93 22.17
C ALA A 332 -7.05 -42.80 21.15
N PRO A 333 -6.89 -43.26 19.88
CA PRO A 333 -7.96 -43.27 18.90
C PRO A 333 -9.25 -43.94 19.41
N GLY A 334 -10.40 -43.32 19.15
CA GLY A 334 -11.71 -43.84 19.57
C GLY A 334 -12.06 -43.59 21.05
N SER A 335 -11.19 -42.93 21.82
CA SER A 335 -11.49 -42.57 23.21
C SER A 335 -12.54 -41.45 23.33
N ARG A 336 -13.32 -41.44 24.41
CA ARG A 336 -14.35 -40.39 24.64
C ARG A 336 -13.70 -39.00 24.71
N GLY A 337 -14.16 -38.05 23.91
CA GLY A 337 -13.57 -36.70 23.86
C GLY A 337 -12.26 -36.63 23.05
N TYR A 338 -12.00 -37.61 22.17
CA TYR A 338 -10.81 -37.67 21.32
C TYR A 338 -10.49 -36.33 20.64
N SER A 339 -11.47 -35.66 20.03
CA SER A 339 -11.25 -34.41 19.30
C SER A 339 -10.69 -33.29 20.19
N ALA A 340 -11.25 -33.10 21.40
CA ALA A 340 -10.78 -32.09 22.34
C ALA A 340 -9.34 -32.40 22.80
N ARG A 341 -9.07 -33.67 23.17
CA ARG A 341 -7.73 -34.10 23.60
C ARG A 341 -6.70 -34.04 22.48
N ALA A 342 -7.10 -34.32 21.23
CA ALA A 342 -6.25 -34.13 20.06
C ALA A 342 -5.89 -32.65 19.87
N GLY A 343 -6.85 -31.74 20.04
CA GLY A 343 -6.60 -30.30 20.02
C GLY A 343 -5.61 -29.84 21.08
N ILE A 344 -5.73 -30.35 22.32
CA ILE A 344 -4.79 -30.06 23.42
C ILE A 344 -3.39 -30.57 23.10
N TYR A 345 -3.28 -31.82 22.63
CA TYR A 345 -2.01 -32.42 22.23
C TYR A 345 -1.33 -31.61 21.11
N GLU A 346 -2.05 -31.27 20.05
CA GLU A 346 -1.51 -30.45 18.95
C GLU A 346 -1.11 -29.05 19.42
N GLY A 347 -1.91 -28.43 20.29
CA GLY A 347 -1.57 -27.16 20.93
C GLY A 347 -0.29 -27.25 21.75
N ALA A 348 -0.12 -28.34 22.50
CA ALA A 348 1.09 -28.61 23.28
C ALA A 348 2.32 -28.79 22.40
N VAL A 349 2.22 -29.57 21.31
CA VAL A 349 3.30 -29.71 20.32
C VAL A 349 3.70 -28.36 19.75
N ARG A 350 2.73 -27.52 19.32
CA ARG A 350 3.03 -26.19 18.78
C ARG A 350 3.70 -25.28 19.80
N ARG A 351 3.25 -25.28 21.06
CA ARG A 351 3.88 -24.47 22.12
C ARG A 351 5.29 -24.95 22.43
N ALA A 352 5.52 -26.25 22.50
CA ALA A 352 6.85 -26.81 22.72
C ALA A 352 7.82 -26.46 21.59
N GLU A 353 7.37 -26.51 20.34
CA GLU A 353 8.15 -26.08 19.18
C GLU A 353 8.49 -24.58 19.24
N GLN A 354 7.53 -23.74 19.65
CA GLN A 354 7.77 -22.33 19.87
C GLN A 354 8.81 -22.09 20.97
N VAL A 355 8.67 -22.75 22.13
CA VAL A 355 9.63 -22.65 23.23
C VAL A 355 11.02 -23.12 22.79
N ARG A 356 11.11 -24.24 22.07
CA ARG A 356 12.36 -24.75 21.52
C ARG A 356 13.01 -23.74 20.60
N LYS A 357 12.24 -23.15 19.68
CA LYS A 357 12.73 -22.12 18.77
C LYS A 357 13.22 -20.89 19.55
N GLU A 358 12.41 -20.33 20.44
CA GLU A 358 12.77 -19.17 21.26
C GLU A 358 14.04 -19.43 22.09
N ARG A 359 14.18 -20.64 22.63
CA ARG A 359 15.33 -21.08 23.43
C ARG A 359 16.61 -21.28 22.60
N LEU A 360 16.52 -21.77 21.37
CA LEU A 360 17.71 -22.06 20.54
C LEU A 360 18.13 -20.87 19.67
N ASP A 361 17.21 -19.96 19.34
CA ASP A 361 17.49 -18.77 18.52
C ASP A 361 18.35 -17.74 19.30
N ASP A 362 17.98 -17.47 20.55
CA ASP A 362 18.78 -16.66 21.48
C ASP A 362 18.65 -17.22 22.91
N PRO A 363 19.44 -18.25 23.25
CA PRO A 363 19.36 -18.90 24.56
C PRO A 363 19.64 -17.94 25.70
N SER A 364 20.59 -17.02 25.52
CA SER A 364 20.90 -16.01 26.54
C SER A 364 19.67 -15.14 26.83
N ARG A 365 19.05 -14.57 25.78
CA ARG A 365 17.84 -13.74 25.93
C ARG A 365 16.67 -14.50 26.53
N TYR A 366 16.46 -15.74 26.12
CA TYR A 366 15.40 -16.58 26.62
C TYR A 366 15.50 -16.78 28.13
N TYR A 367 16.68 -17.15 28.65
CA TYR A 367 16.86 -17.38 30.09
C TYR A 367 16.92 -16.09 30.90
N LEU A 368 17.29 -14.95 30.32
CA LEU A 368 17.12 -13.66 30.99
C LEU A 368 15.64 -13.35 31.32
N GLN A 369 14.71 -13.83 30.49
CA GLN A 369 13.27 -13.60 30.66
C GLN A 369 12.60 -14.65 31.54
N THR A 370 13.06 -15.90 31.45
CA THR A 370 12.40 -17.06 32.07
C THR A 370 13.08 -17.54 33.36
N ASP A 371 14.38 -17.29 33.55
CA ASP A 371 15.12 -17.60 34.77
C ASP A 371 15.35 -16.31 35.61
N PRO A 372 14.66 -16.16 36.76
CA PRO A 372 14.78 -14.97 37.59
C PRO A 372 16.19 -14.72 38.14
N THR A 373 16.98 -15.77 38.35
CA THR A 373 18.33 -15.67 38.92
C THR A 373 19.32 -15.19 37.86
N ALA A 374 19.27 -15.75 36.65
CA ALA A 374 20.07 -15.26 35.53
C ALA A 374 19.70 -13.80 35.19
N GLY A 375 18.40 -13.49 35.12
CA GLY A 375 17.92 -12.12 34.88
C GLY A 375 18.28 -11.12 35.99
N ALA A 376 18.38 -11.54 37.25
CA ALA A 376 18.87 -10.69 38.34
C ALA A 376 20.39 -10.47 38.26
N ALA A 377 21.16 -11.52 37.98
CA ALA A 377 22.61 -11.43 37.84
C ALA A 377 23.03 -10.54 36.66
N PHE A 378 22.32 -10.63 35.53
CA PHE A 378 22.58 -9.76 34.38
C PHE A 378 22.30 -8.28 34.69
N ARG A 379 21.23 -7.97 35.43
CA ARG A 379 20.97 -6.59 35.89
C ARG A 379 22.09 -6.08 36.79
N ALA A 380 22.58 -6.90 37.73
CA ALA A 380 23.71 -6.53 38.56
C ALA A 380 24.99 -6.25 37.74
N PHE A 381 25.22 -7.00 36.65
CA PHE A 381 26.29 -6.70 35.70
C PHE A 381 26.07 -5.37 34.96
N GLN A 382 24.85 -5.06 34.53
CA GLN A 382 24.52 -3.78 33.89
C GLN A 382 24.71 -2.58 34.85
N ASP A 383 24.36 -2.74 36.12
CA ASP A 383 24.59 -1.72 37.15
C ASP A 383 26.11 -1.52 37.39
N ALA A 384 26.90 -2.59 37.37
CA ALA A 384 28.36 -2.52 37.49
C ALA A 384 29.00 -1.78 36.30
N LEU A 385 28.53 -2.03 35.07
CA LEU A 385 28.97 -1.32 33.86
C LEU A 385 28.74 0.20 33.96
N SER A 386 27.69 0.62 34.67
CA SER A 386 27.32 2.03 34.83
C SER A 386 28.12 2.72 35.95
N GLY A 387 28.95 1.97 36.68
CA GLY A 387 29.76 2.46 37.80
C GLY A 387 29.03 2.51 39.15
N ASP A 388 27.79 1.98 39.22
CA ASP A 388 26.94 2.09 40.40
C ASP A 388 27.20 1.00 41.44
N ALA A 389 27.73 -0.17 41.04
CA ALA A 389 27.95 -1.28 41.97
C ALA A 389 28.99 -2.33 41.52
N GLY A 390 30.19 -2.29 42.13
CA GLY A 390 31.14 -3.41 42.09
C GLY A 390 31.99 -3.54 40.83
N ASP A 391 32.74 -4.64 40.74
CA ASP A 391 33.63 -4.96 39.62
C ASP A 391 32.84 -5.62 38.47
N PRO A 392 32.77 -5.02 37.27
CA PRO A 392 32.03 -5.56 36.12
C PRO A 392 32.43 -6.99 35.76
N ALA A 393 33.73 -7.30 35.75
CA ALA A 393 34.22 -8.63 35.41
C ALA A 393 33.69 -9.70 36.37
N ARG A 394 33.67 -9.39 37.67
CA ARG A 394 33.14 -10.29 38.70
C ARG A 394 31.63 -10.47 38.59
N GLN A 395 30.88 -9.41 38.30
CA GLN A 395 29.42 -9.52 38.13
C GLN A 395 29.09 -10.31 36.86
N PHE A 396 29.85 -10.11 35.79
CA PHE A 396 29.70 -10.89 34.57
C PHE A 396 29.98 -12.38 34.81
N GLU A 397 31.02 -12.73 35.55
CA GLU A 397 31.32 -14.13 35.88
C GLU A 397 30.16 -14.82 36.63
N LEU A 398 29.55 -14.12 37.59
CA LEU A 398 28.36 -14.62 38.29
C LEU A 398 27.19 -14.85 37.33
N TYR A 399 26.92 -13.87 36.48
CA TYR A 399 25.90 -13.98 35.44
C TYR A 399 26.18 -15.16 34.49
N ALA A 400 27.39 -15.26 33.94
CA ALA A 400 27.78 -16.32 33.01
C ALA A 400 27.60 -17.73 33.61
N ASN A 401 27.87 -17.89 34.90
CA ASN A 401 27.64 -19.17 35.59
C ASN A 401 26.15 -19.51 35.70
N TYR A 402 25.29 -18.56 36.06
CA TYR A 402 23.84 -18.80 36.10
C TYR A 402 23.24 -19.01 34.70
N ALA A 403 23.67 -18.23 33.72
CA ALA A 403 23.20 -18.34 32.34
C ALA A 403 23.54 -19.73 31.75
N ARG A 404 24.79 -20.20 31.89
CA ARG A 404 25.21 -21.54 31.44
C ARG A 404 24.48 -22.66 32.17
N ALA A 405 24.29 -22.51 33.49
CA ALA A 405 23.57 -23.50 34.28
C ALA A 405 22.10 -23.62 33.82
N ALA A 406 21.42 -22.51 33.57
CA ALA A 406 20.05 -22.49 33.07
C ALA A 406 19.95 -23.08 31.66
N GLN A 407 20.87 -22.71 30.76
CA GLN A 407 20.94 -23.26 29.41
C GLN A 407 21.19 -24.77 29.39
N THR A 408 22.11 -25.25 30.22
CA THR A 408 22.40 -26.68 30.36
C THR A 408 21.21 -27.43 30.95
N ALA A 409 20.57 -26.89 32.00
CA ALA A 409 19.38 -27.50 32.60
C ALA A 409 18.20 -27.59 31.62
N GLY A 410 18.16 -26.71 30.61
CA GLY A 410 17.15 -26.74 29.57
C GLY A 410 17.55 -27.44 28.27
N ASP A 411 18.61 -28.25 28.28
CA ASP A 411 19.15 -29.01 27.14
C ASP A 411 19.62 -28.15 25.95
N VAL A 412 20.16 -26.95 26.18
CA VAL A 412 20.83 -26.18 25.12
C VAL A 412 22.22 -26.80 24.84
N PRO A 413 22.51 -27.23 23.59
CA PRO A 413 23.81 -27.78 23.23
C PRO A 413 24.96 -26.81 23.55
N GLU A 414 26.08 -27.33 24.04
CA GLU A 414 27.22 -26.53 24.53
C GLU A 414 27.76 -25.53 23.49
N ASP A 415 27.81 -25.95 22.23
CA ASP A 415 28.21 -25.15 21.06
C ASP A 415 27.21 -24.05 20.69
N GLN A 416 25.96 -24.14 21.16
CA GLN A 416 24.92 -23.14 20.95
C GLN A 416 24.71 -22.25 22.18
N GLN A 417 25.36 -22.55 23.30
CA GLN A 417 25.21 -21.74 24.50
C GLN A 417 25.83 -20.35 24.29
N ARG A 418 25.10 -19.30 24.70
CA ARG A 418 25.55 -17.91 24.58
C ARG A 418 25.58 -17.23 25.94
N LEU A 419 26.59 -16.40 26.18
CA LEU A 419 26.66 -15.56 27.37
C LEU A 419 25.94 -14.24 27.13
N LEU A 420 26.11 -13.61 25.98
CA LEU A 420 25.42 -12.36 25.63
C LEU A 420 24.15 -12.65 24.82
N PRO A 421 23.06 -11.91 25.08
CA PRO A 421 21.96 -11.82 24.14
C PRO A 421 22.45 -11.28 22.79
N VAL A 422 21.88 -11.78 21.70
CA VAL A 422 22.29 -11.43 20.34
C VAL A 422 22.13 -9.92 20.10
N ASP A 423 21.04 -9.33 20.60
CA ASP A 423 20.78 -7.88 20.50
C ASP A 423 21.82 -7.05 21.25
N VAL A 424 22.29 -7.53 22.40
CA VAL A 424 23.34 -6.87 23.20
C VAL A 424 24.70 -6.95 22.49
N ALA A 425 25.07 -8.12 21.96
CA ALA A 425 26.31 -8.28 21.20
C ALA A 425 26.32 -7.38 19.95
N GLN A 426 25.22 -7.37 19.18
CA GLN A 426 25.07 -6.51 18.01
C GLN A 426 25.16 -5.02 18.36
N ALA A 427 24.49 -4.59 19.44
CA ALA A 427 24.57 -3.20 19.89
C ALA A 427 26.00 -2.76 20.20
N ARG A 428 26.80 -3.63 20.84
CA ARG A 428 28.22 -3.36 21.14
C ARG A 428 29.09 -3.29 19.89
N VAL A 429 28.86 -4.18 18.93
CA VAL A 429 29.57 -4.13 17.63
C VAL A 429 29.21 -2.84 16.88
N ASN A 430 27.92 -2.50 16.80
CA ASN A 430 27.45 -1.31 16.10
C ASN A 430 27.97 -0.03 16.73
N GLU A 431 28.06 0.05 18.07
CA GLU A 431 28.67 1.20 18.78
C GLU A 431 30.09 1.49 18.28
N ALA A 432 30.90 0.45 18.03
CA ALA A 432 32.25 0.61 17.48
C ALA A 432 32.25 0.90 15.97
N LEU A 433 31.34 0.30 15.19
CA LEU A 433 31.26 0.48 13.74
C LEU A 433 30.67 1.84 13.31
N ASP A 434 29.82 2.44 14.14
CA ASP A 434 29.20 3.74 13.91
C ASP A 434 30.14 4.92 14.18
N ALA A 435 31.36 4.66 14.68
CA ALA A 435 32.40 5.67 14.79
C ALA A 435 32.70 6.33 13.43
N ALA A 436 33.20 7.57 13.49
CA ALA A 436 33.46 8.37 12.29
C ALA A 436 34.43 7.64 11.34
N PRO A 437 34.32 7.84 10.01
CA PRO A 437 35.28 7.29 9.07
C PRO A 437 36.71 7.72 9.44
N GLY A 438 37.60 6.75 9.64
CA GLY A 438 38.97 6.99 10.11
C GLY A 438 39.17 6.87 11.63
N GLU A 439 38.11 6.60 12.39
CA GLU A 439 38.15 6.34 13.84
C GLU A 439 37.57 4.95 14.20
N ARG A 440 37.04 4.21 13.23
CA ARG A 440 36.36 2.93 13.45
C ARG A 440 37.30 1.84 13.96
N ALA A 441 38.48 1.72 13.36
CA ALA A 441 39.43 0.71 13.81
C ALA A 441 39.99 1.05 15.19
N ALA A 442 40.12 2.34 15.52
CA ALA A 442 40.44 2.78 16.88
C ALA A 442 39.32 2.42 17.88
N ALA A 443 38.05 2.65 17.53
CA ALA A 443 36.91 2.27 18.37
C ALA A 443 36.82 0.75 18.58
N ILE A 444 37.07 -0.05 17.53
CA ILE A 444 37.15 -1.52 17.63
C ILE A 444 38.30 -1.95 18.54
N ARG A 445 39.49 -1.33 18.42
CA ARG A 445 40.62 -1.59 19.33
C ARG A 445 40.22 -1.30 20.78
N ASP A 446 39.56 -0.18 21.04
CA ASP A 446 39.16 0.19 22.39
C ASP A 446 38.12 -0.76 22.97
N LEU A 447 37.17 -1.22 22.15
CA LEU A 447 36.23 -2.29 22.51
C LEU A 447 36.98 -3.57 22.89
N VAL A 448 37.87 -4.08 22.03
CA VAL A 448 38.64 -5.31 22.28
C VAL A 448 39.51 -5.19 23.53
N ALA A 449 40.20 -4.07 23.70
CA ALA A 449 41.04 -3.81 24.88
C ALA A 449 40.24 -3.71 26.19
N SER A 450 38.96 -3.35 26.11
CA SER A 450 38.07 -3.28 27.28
C SER A 450 37.50 -4.63 27.71
N LEU A 451 37.55 -5.66 26.85
CA LEU A 451 36.91 -6.95 27.13
C LEU A 451 37.45 -7.60 28.42
N PRO A 452 38.78 -7.72 28.64
CA PRO A 452 39.32 -8.32 29.87
C PRO A 452 38.86 -7.63 31.16
N GLN A 453 38.71 -6.31 31.12
CA GLN A 453 38.26 -5.52 32.27
C GLN A 453 36.76 -5.67 32.53
N THR A 454 35.99 -5.92 31.46
CA THR A 454 34.53 -5.95 31.50
C THR A 454 33.98 -7.36 31.77
N TYR A 455 34.59 -8.37 31.14
CA TYR A 455 34.09 -9.74 31.10
C TYR A 455 35.05 -10.73 31.79
N GLY A 456 36.24 -10.28 32.22
CA GLY A 456 37.19 -11.10 32.97
C GLY A 456 37.63 -12.33 32.18
N ARG A 457 37.58 -13.50 32.82
CA ARG A 457 37.96 -14.78 32.21
C ARG A 457 37.09 -15.19 31.02
N GLU A 458 35.88 -14.66 30.91
CA GLU A 458 34.93 -15.01 29.84
C GLU A 458 35.14 -14.15 28.58
N SER A 459 36.15 -13.26 28.57
CA SER A 459 36.43 -12.35 27.46
C SER A 459 36.65 -13.05 26.12
N PRO A 460 37.40 -14.17 26.01
CA PRO A 460 37.57 -14.86 24.74
C PRO A 460 36.25 -15.37 24.16
N ARG A 461 35.35 -15.87 25.01
CA ARG A 461 34.01 -16.33 24.60
C ARG A 461 33.14 -15.16 24.16
N VAL A 462 33.16 -14.06 24.90
CA VAL A 462 32.46 -12.83 24.51
C VAL A 462 32.99 -12.29 23.19
N MET A 463 34.30 -12.35 22.95
CA MET A 463 34.92 -11.95 21.70
C MET A 463 34.41 -12.79 20.52
N ALA A 464 34.29 -14.10 20.68
CA ALA A 464 33.69 -14.99 19.68
C ALA A 464 32.23 -14.62 19.38
N GLU A 465 31.42 -14.33 20.41
CA GLU A 465 30.02 -13.90 20.24
C GLU A 465 29.91 -12.53 19.55
N LEU A 466 30.84 -11.61 19.80
CA LEU A 466 30.91 -10.34 19.08
C LEU A 466 31.33 -10.53 17.62
N ALA A 467 32.24 -11.46 17.33
CA ALA A 467 32.61 -11.82 15.96
C ALA A 467 31.40 -12.36 15.18
N GLU A 468 30.60 -13.25 15.78
CA GLU A 468 29.34 -13.71 15.20
C GLU A 468 28.31 -12.59 15.01
N ALA A 469 28.32 -11.58 15.89
CA ALA A 469 27.49 -10.38 15.78
C ALA A 469 27.99 -9.36 14.74
N GLY A 470 29.11 -9.64 14.05
CA GLY A 470 29.64 -8.83 12.95
C GLY A 470 30.90 -8.04 13.27
N LEU A 471 31.59 -8.32 14.38
CA LEU A 471 32.88 -7.70 14.66
C LEU A 471 33.91 -8.08 13.56
N PRO A 472 34.64 -7.11 12.97
CA PRO A 472 35.55 -7.40 11.87
C PRO A 472 36.69 -8.35 12.24
N GLU A 473 37.15 -9.16 11.29
CA GLU A 473 38.19 -10.19 11.49
C GLU A 473 39.49 -9.66 12.11
N PHE A 474 39.90 -8.42 11.77
CA PHE A 474 41.13 -7.82 12.34
C PHE A 474 41.03 -7.56 13.86
N ALA A 475 39.83 -7.57 14.43
CA ALA A 475 39.62 -7.43 15.86
C ALA A 475 40.22 -8.61 16.65
N ARG A 476 40.25 -9.82 16.08
CA ARG A 476 40.93 -10.98 16.68
C ARG A 476 42.44 -10.78 16.80
N ILE A 477 43.02 -10.05 15.85
CA ILE A 477 44.45 -9.71 15.87
C ILE A 477 44.71 -8.65 16.94
N LEU A 478 43.78 -7.71 17.12
CA LEU A 478 43.84 -6.73 18.20
C LEU A 478 43.74 -7.40 19.59
N GLU A 479 43.01 -8.50 19.71
CA GLU A 479 42.97 -9.32 20.93
C GLU A 479 44.35 -9.95 21.18
N TRP A 480 44.93 -10.62 20.18
CA TRP A 480 46.27 -11.23 20.32
C TRP A 480 47.41 -10.23 20.53
N THR A 481 47.17 -8.96 20.22
CA THR A 481 48.15 -7.87 20.37
C THR A 481 47.75 -6.87 21.46
N SER A 482 46.77 -7.20 22.31
CA SER A 482 46.23 -6.29 23.32
C SER A 482 47.29 -5.81 24.32
N ASP A 483 48.28 -6.65 24.61
CA ASP A 483 49.39 -6.33 25.51
C ASP A 483 50.42 -5.37 24.88
N ASP A 484 50.44 -5.26 23.55
CA ASP A 484 51.25 -4.28 22.81
C ASP A 484 50.38 -3.12 22.32
N THR A 485 50.16 -2.18 23.23
CA THR A 485 49.40 -0.94 22.97
C THR A 485 49.91 -0.15 21.76
N VAL A 486 51.22 -0.23 21.45
CA VAL A 486 51.82 0.47 20.32
C VAL A 486 51.46 -0.23 19.01
N LEU A 487 51.64 -1.55 18.95
CA LEU A 487 51.29 -2.34 17.77
C LEU A 487 49.78 -2.31 17.51
N SER A 488 48.94 -2.53 18.52
CA SER A 488 47.47 -2.48 18.36
C SER A 488 46.98 -1.11 17.87
N THR A 489 47.61 -0.01 18.33
CA THR A 489 47.35 1.34 17.79
C THR A 489 47.78 1.49 16.34
N ARG A 490 48.91 0.90 15.93
CA ARG A 490 49.37 0.92 14.54
C ARG A 490 48.49 0.06 13.63
N ILE A 491 48.02 -1.10 14.10
CA ILE A 491 47.05 -1.94 13.39
C ILE A 491 45.78 -1.15 13.13
N ALA A 492 45.23 -0.50 14.17
CA ALA A 492 44.03 0.32 14.04
C ALA A 492 44.22 1.44 13.00
N ARG A 493 45.29 2.24 13.11
CA ARG A 493 45.59 3.32 12.15
C ARG A 493 45.79 2.80 10.73
N ALA A 494 46.46 1.66 10.57
CA ALA A 494 46.69 1.05 9.27
C ALA A 494 45.37 0.63 8.61
N LYS A 495 44.41 0.11 9.39
CA LYS A 495 43.08 -0.25 8.87
C LYS A 495 42.20 0.97 8.58
N ASP A 496 42.21 1.99 9.45
CA ASP A 496 41.49 3.25 9.19
C ASP A 496 42.02 3.99 7.95
N GLN A 497 43.31 3.84 7.61
CA GLN A 497 43.96 4.47 6.46
C GLN A 497 44.25 3.51 5.31
N GLU A 498 43.63 2.32 5.29
CA GLU A 498 44.00 1.24 4.36
C GLU A 498 43.95 1.69 2.90
N ALA A 499 42.92 2.46 2.51
CA ALA A 499 42.80 2.98 1.15
C ALA A 499 43.96 3.90 0.74
N ASP A 500 44.51 4.68 1.66
CA ASP A 500 45.61 5.61 1.38
C ASP A 500 46.96 4.91 1.44
N VAL A 501 47.16 4.01 2.42
CA VAL A 501 48.32 3.11 2.47
C VAL A 501 48.45 2.33 1.16
N ASN A 502 47.33 1.82 0.64
CA ASN A 502 47.30 1.04 -0.59
C ASN A 502 47.66 1.85 -1.86
N LYS A 503 47.50 3.18 -1.84
CA LYS A 503 47.92 4.06 -2.94
C LYS A 503 49.40 4.42 -2.87
N LEU A 504 49.95 4.47 -1.65
CA LEU A 504 51.32 4.93 -1.39
C LEU A 504 52.36 3.83 -1.54
N VAL A 505 51.98 2.56 -1.39
CA VAL A 505 52.88 1.41 -1.55
C VAL A 505 52.65 0.72 -2.91
N PRO A 506 53.67 0.63 -3.80
CA PRO A 506 53.55 -0.10 -5.04
C PRO A 506 53.11 -1.56 -4.85
N VAL A 507 52.32 -2.09 -5.78
CA VAL A 507 51.80 -3.47 -5.72
C VAL A 507 52.91 -4.50 -5.54
N MET A 508 54.04 -4.31 -6.25
CA MET A 508 55.21 -5.18 -6.14
C MET A 508 55.75 -5.20 -4.71
N ASP A 509 55.95 -4.03 -4.09
CA ASP A 509 56.46 -3.91 -2.72
C ASP A 509 55.49 -4.49 -1.68
N ARG A 510 54.18 -4.42 -1.94
CA ARG A 510 53.18 -5.03 -1.05
C ARG A 510 53.18 -6.56 -1.11
N ASN A 511 53.27 -7.15 -2.30
CA ASN A 511 53.42 -8.61 -2.42
C ASN A 511 54.70 -9.10 -1.72
N ASP A 512 55.74 -8.29 -1.84
CA ASP A 512 57.02 -8.47 -1.19
C ASP A 512 56.91 -8.41 0.34
N LEU A 513 56.17 -7.45 0.89
CA LEU A 513 55.86 -7.35 2.33
C LEU A 513 55.06 -8.57 2.79
N ARG A 514 54.03 -8.96 2.03
CA ARG A 514 53.20 -10.13 2.32
C ARG A 514 54.05 -11.40 2.39
N SER A 515 54.95 -11.62 1.42
CA SER A 515 55.83 -12.79 1.42
C SER A 515 56.78 -12.81 2.62
N ASP A 516 57.25 -11.65 3.07
CA ASP A 516 58.11 -11.57 4.25
C ASP A 516 57.32 -11.76 5.55
N ILE A 517 56.08 -11.27 5.64
CA ILE A 517 55.16 -11.55 6.76
C ILE A 517 54.87 -13.05 6.86
N VAL A 518 54.52 -13.70 5.74
CA VAL A 518 54.28 -15.16 5.71
C VAL A 518 55.49 -15.94 6.22
N ARG A 519 56.70 -15.54 5.81
CA ARG A 519 57.93 -16.19 6.26
C ARG A 519 58.20 -15.97 7.75
N GLU A 520 57.96 -14.76 8.26
CA GLU A 520 58.18 -14.44 9.68
C GLU A 520 57.15 -15.15 10.57
N LEU A 521 55.91 -15.29 10.10
CA LEU A 521 54.82 -15.93 10.82
C LEU A 521 54.76 -17.46 10.66
N GLU A 522 55.68 -18.09 9.91
CA GLU A 522 55.67 -19.54 9.64
C GLU A 522 55.39 -20.39 10.92
N PRO A 523 56.06 -20.16 12.07
CA PRO A 523 55.78 -20.92 13.29
C PRO A 523 54.36 -20.73 13.83
N LEU A 524 53.76 -19.54 13.68
CA LEU A 524 52.39 -19.30 14.10
C LEU A 524 51.41 -19.96 13.12
N THR A 525 51.64 -19.81 11.81
CA THR A 525 50.76 -20.36 10.78
C THR A 525 50.71 -21.88 10.81
N ASP A 526 51.81 -22.55 11.16
CA ASP A 526 51.86 -24.00 11.32
C ASP A 526 50.94 -24.48 12.46
N THR A 527 50.90 -23.74 13.58
CA THR A 527 49.97 -24.07 14.68
C THR A 527 48.52 -23.76 14.35
N LEU A 528 48.25 -22.84 13.43
CA LEU A 528 46.90 -22.53 12.96
C LEU A 528 46.42 -23.56 11.94
N ALA A 529 47.29 -24.18 11.15
CA ALA A 529 46.90 -25.11 10.09
C ALA A 529 46.03 -26.29 10.56
N TYR A 530 46.16 -26.67 11.83
CA TYR A 530 45.44 -27.78 12.44
C TYR A 530 44.27 -27.35 13.34
N ALA A 531 44.06 -26.04 13.53
CA ALA A 531 42.92 -25.52 14.27
C ALA A 531 41.64 -25.55 13.39
N PRO A 532 40.47 -25.89 13.94
CA PRO A 532 39.20 -26.00 13.19
C PRO A 532 38.84 -24.79 12.30
N ASP A 533 39.28 -23.57 12.67
CA ASP A 533 39.05 -22.31 11.91
C ASP A 533 40.35 -21.65 11.38
N GLY A 534 41.47 -22.37 11.44
CA GLY A 534 42.79 -21.75 11.31
C GLY A 534 43.12 -21.24 9.91
N SER A 535 42.52 -21.78 8.85
CA SER A 535 42.79 -21.32 7.48
C SER A 535 42.20 -19.92 7.20
N ALA A 536 41.01 -19.64 7.71
CA ALA A 536 40.37 -18.33 7.58
C ALA A 536 41.13 -17.29 8.41
N ALA A 537 41.36 -17.61 9.69
CA ALA A 537 42.11 -16.76 10.62
C ALA A 537 43.52 -16.41 10.09
N ASN A 538 44.19 -17.35 9.41
CA ASN A 538 45.50 -17.11 8.82
C ASN A 538 45.47 -16.08 7.67
N ALA A 539 44.44 -16.10 6.82
CA ALA A 539 44.35 -15.18 5.69
C ALA A 539 44.15 -13.72 6.15
N GLY A 540 43.22 -13.47 7.08
CA GLY A 540 42.98 -12.15 7.65
C GLY A 540 44.14 -11.64 8.52
N LEU A 541 44.83 -12.55 9.21
CA LEU A 541 46.07 -12.24 9.93
C LEU A 541 47.13 -11.70 8.98
N ILE A 542 47.48 -12.46 7.95
CA ILE A 542 48.52 -12.06 6.98
C ILE A 542 48.14 -10.74 6.31
N ASP A 543 46.87 -10.57 5.90
CA ASP A 543 46.42 -9.33 5.27
C ASP A 543 46.57 -8.12 6.21
N THR A 544 46.06 -8.23 7.43
CA THR A 544 46.11 -7.13 8.40
C THR A 544 47.54 -6.72 8.70
N LEU A 545 48.43 -7.68 8.98
CA LEU A 545 49.83 -7.37 9.27
C LEU A 545 50.58 -6.87 8.02
N THR A 546 50.21 -7.31 6.83
CA THR A 546 50.74 -6.74 5.57
C THR A 546 50.33 -5.28 5.44
N THR A 547 49.06 -4.95 5.71
CA THR A 547 48.57 -3.56 5.72
C THR A 547 49.26 -2.73 6.81
N THR A 548 49.50 -3.28 8.00
CA THR A 548 50.27 -2.62 9.07
C THR A 548 51.73 -2.38 8.67
N ALA A 549 52.41 -3.37 8.08
CA ALA A 549 53.78 -3.20 7.61
C ALA A 549 53.86 -2.17 6.47
N ALA A 550 52.89 -2.17 5.55
CA ALA A 550 52.78 -1.17 4.50
C ALA A 550 52.58 0.24 5.06
N TYR A 551 51.73 0.39 6.09
CA TYR A 551 51.55 1.65 6.82
C TYR A 551 52.87 2.13 7.46
N LEU A 552 53.62 1.24 8.12
CA LEU A 552 54.90 1.59 8.74
C LEU A 552 55.95 2.06 7.72
N VAL A 553 55.97 1.47 6.52
CA VAL A 553 56.85 1.92 5.43
C VAL A 553 56.40 3.27 4.89
N ALA A 554 55.11 3.40 4.54
CA ALA A 554 54.59 4.57 3.83
C ALA A 554 54.47 5.83 4.71
N GLN A 555 54.03 5.66 5.97
CA GLN A 555 53.70 6.76 6.87
C GLN A 555 54.77 6.99 7.94
N GLU A 556 55.42 5.94 8.44
CA GLU A 556 56.48 6.06 9.46
C GLU A 556 57.91 6.00 8.86
N GLY A 557 58.04 5.80 7.55
CA GLY A 557 59.33 5.80 6.85
C GLY A 557 60.26 4.62 7.20
N MET A 558 59.71 3.55 7.79
CA MET A 558 60.48 2.36 8.16
C MET A 558 60.99 1.61 6.92
N LYS A 559 62.13 0.94 7.07
CA LYS A 559 62.60 0.00 6.04
C LYS A 559 61.72 -1.24 6.04
N LYS A 560 61.44 -1.82 4.86
CA LYS A 560 60.62 -3.03 4.66
C LYS A 560 60.85 -4.12 5.74
N ARG A 561 62.09 -4.57 5.91
CA ARG A 561 62.45 -5.64 6.88
C ARG A 561 62.25 -5.24 8.34
N GLU A 562 62.36 -3.96 8.66
CA GLU A 562 62.08 -3.43 9.99
C GLU A 562 60.58 -3.38 10.24
N ALA A 563 59.80 -2.87 9.28
CA ALA A 563 58.35 -2.83 9.33
C ALA A 563 57.70 -4.23 9.47
N VAL A 564 58.21 -5.24 8.76
CA VAL A 564 57.74 -6.64 8.87
C VAL A 564 57.96 -7.18 10.28
N ARG A 565 59.17 -7.01 10.83
CA ARG A 565 59.47 -7.45 12.20
C ARG A 565 58.61 -6.69 13.21
N GLU A 566 58.46 -5.39 13.03
CA GLU A 566 57.63 -4.57 13.90
C GLU A 566 56.16 -5.01 13.90
N ALA A 567 55.61 -5.33 12.73
CA ALA A 567 54.22 -5.77 12.60
C ALA A 567 53.95 -7.16 13.19
N THR A 568 54.96 -8.02 13.29
CA THR A 568 54.83 -9.42 13.73
C THR A 568 55.35 -9.68 15.13
N ARG A 569 56.17 -8.78 15.67
CA ARG A 569 56.93 -8.96 16.90
C ARG A 569 56.10 -9.45 18.08
N SER A 570 55.01 -8.77 18.41
CA SER A 570 54.22 -9.10 19.61
C SER A 570 53.53 -10.46 19.51
N LEU A 571 53.19 -10.91 18.29
CA LEU A 571 52.68 -12.26 18.06
C LEU A 571 53.78 -13.31 18.19
N MET A 572 54.94 -13.08 17.60
CA MET A 572 56.07 -14.02 17.68
C MET A 572 56.68 -14.08 19.09
N GLU A 573 56.57 -12.99 19.85
CA GLU A 573 57.04 -12.90 21.23
C GLU A 573 55.95 -13.25 22.26
N GLY A 574 54.67 -13.26 21.91
CA GLY A 574 53.57 -13.58 22.83
C GLY A 574 53.51 -15.07 23.17
N TYR A 575 54.06 -15.92 22.30
CA TYR A 575 53.91 -17.37 22.38
C TYR A 575 55.25 -18.11 22.47
N THR A 576 55.16 -19.34 22.97
CA THR A 576 56.10 -20.42 22.71
C THR A 576 55.43 -21.38 21.74
N PHE A 577 56.05 -21.59 20.59
CA PHE A 577 55.52 -22.48 19.55
C PHE A 577 56.05 -23.90 19.75
N GLU A 578 55.16 -24.87 19.72
CA GLU A 578 55.45 -26.30 19.61
C GLU A 578 54.92 -26.78 18.23
N ASP A 579 55.14 -28.04 17.87
CA ASP A 579 54.90 -28.52 16.50
C ASP A 579 53.49 -28.23 15.94
N THR A 580 52.44 -28.49 16.73
CA THR A 580 51.03 -28.38 16.28
C THR A 580 50.20 -27.41 17.12
N TYR A 581 50.78 -26.81 18.15
CA TYR A 581 50.09 -25.89 19.06
C TYR A 581 51.03 -24.80 19.56
N ARG A 582 50.44 -23.69 20.03
CA ARG A 582 51.16 -22.58 20.66
C ARG A 582 50.76 -22.48 22.13
N VAL A 583 51.67 -22.00 22.96
CA VAL A 583 51.42 -21.76 24.39
C VAL A 583 51.73 -20.30 24.71
N PRO A 584 50.79 -19.52 25.29
CA PRO A 584 51.07 -18.15 25.72
C PRO A 584 52.24 -18.11 26.70
N ARG A 585 53.14 -17.13 26.59
CA ARG A 585 54.36 -17.05 27.44
C ARG A 585 54.08 -16.95 28.95
N GLY A 586 52.85 -16.62 29.34
CA GLY A 586 52.39 -16.71 30.73
C GLY A 586 52.41 -18.12 31.32
N TYR A 587 52.39 -19.16 30.47
CA TYR A 587 52.43 -20.56 30.89
C TYR A 587 53.78 -21.20 30.56
N HIS A 588 54.18 -22.17 31.39
CA HIS A 588 55.36 -22.97 31.12
C HIS A 588 55.05 -24.04 30.05
N ALA A 589 55.45 -23.82 28.80
CA ALA A 589 55.23 -24.76 27.68
C ALA A 589 55.66 -26.20 28.00
N GLY A 590 56.82 -26.40 28.64
CA GLY A 590 57.27 -27.74 29.06
C GLY A 590 56.38 -28.42 30.10
N ARG A 591 55.64 -27.66 30.93
CA ARG A 591 54.63 -28.22 31.85
C ARG A 591 53.35 -28.57 31.10
N VAL A 592 52.91 -27.68 30.21
CA VAL A 592 51.75 -27.92 29.33
C VAL A 592 51.96 -29.21 28.53
N ARG A 593 53.11 -29.37 27.88
CA ARG A 593 53.45 -30.58 27.12
C ARG A 593 53.33 -31.85 27.96
N ARG A 594 53.96 -31.89 29.14
CA ARG A 594 53.86 -33.05 30.05
C ARG A 594 52.43 -33.32 30.52
N GLY A 595 51.67 -32.27 30.82
CA GLY A 595 50.25 -32.40 31.17
C GLY A 595 49.44 -33.00 30.02
N SER A 596 49.68 -32.54 28.80
CA SER A 596 48.99 -33.00 27.58
C SER A 596 49.34 -34.45 27.23
N ASP A 597 50.61 -34.85 27.41
CA ASP A 597 51.05 -36.24 27.27
C ASP A 597 50.36 -37.14 28.29
N ARG A 598 50.28 -36.71 29.55
CA ARG A 598 49.61 -37.46 30.62
C ARG A 598 48.11 -37.63 30.36
N VAL A 599 47.42 -36.59 29.88
CA VAL A 599 46.00 -36.69 29.49
C VAL A 599 45.82 -37.71 28.37
N ARG A 600 46.72 -37.74 27.39
CA ARG A 600 46.69 -38.73 26.31
C ARG A 600 46.98 -40.15 26.83
N GLU A 601 47.94 -40.32 27.74
CA GLU A 601 48.23 -41.61 28.39
C GLU A 601 47.02 -42.12 29.20
N ASP A 602 46.41 -41.25 30.03
CA ASP A 602 45.18 -41.57 30.79
C ASP A 602 44.05 -42.06 29.87
N LEU A 603 43.90 -41.43 28.69
CA LEU A 603 42.90 -41.78 27.69
C LEU A 603 43.14 -43.18 27.10
N LEU A 604 44.40 -43.55 26.91
CA LEU A 604 44.83 -44.84 26.33
C LEU A 604 44.80 -45.98 27.36
N ASP A 605 45.27 -45.74 28.59
CA ASP A 605 45.47 -46.77 29.61
C ASP A 605 44.21 -47.08 30.42
N GLY A 606 43.32 -46.10 30.63
CA GLY A 606 42.14 -46.22 31.48
C GLY A 606 40.86 -46.72 30.80
N GLY A 607 40.88 -46.95 29.48
CA GLY A 607 39.66 -47.20 28.71
C GLY A 607 38.70 -46.01 28.73
N ALA A 608 39.24 -44.80 28.89
CA ALA A 608 38.51 -43.54 28.92
C ALA A 608 38.27 -42.97 27.51
N ALA A 609 38.90 -43.52 26.47
CA ALA A 609 38.56 -43.21 25.08
C ALA A 609 37.11 -43.60 24.75
N GLY A 610 36.42 -42.72 24.02
CA GLY A 610 35.06 -42.91 23.55
C GLY A 610 34.90 -43.88 22.39
N LEU A 611 33.82 -43.70 21.64
CA LEU A 611 33.52 -44.40 20.40
C LEU A 611 33.27 -43.34 19.33
N SER A 612 34.20 -43.16 18.39
CA SER A 612 33.96 -42.31 17.22
C SER A 612 33.07 -43.06 16.22
N ASP A 613 31.97 -42.45 15.80
CA ASP A 613 31.11 -42.99 14.74
C ASP A 613 31.77 -42.92 13.34
N ALA A 614 32.81 -42.10 13.19
CA ALA A 614 33.57 -41.99 11.94
C ALA A 614 34.47 -43.21 11.67
N LEU A 615 34.73 -44.04 12.68
CA LEU A 615 35.61 -45.20 12.61
C LEU A 615 34.83 -46.47 12.94
N GLY A 616 34.58 -47.30 11.93
CA GLY A 616 34.04 -48.63 12.18
C GLY A 616 33.74 -49.46 10.95
N THR A 617 34.73 -50.23 10.50
CA THR A 617 34.45 -51.50 9.81
C THR A 617 34.39 -52.68 10.79
N ALA A 618 34.79 -52.45 12.06
CA ALA A 618 34.79 -53.47 13.10
C ALA A 618 33.38 -53.82 13.63
N PRO A 619 33.08 -55.12 13.83
CA PRO A 619 31.73 -55.59 14.13
C PRO A 619 31.29 -55.37 15.59
N THR A 620 32.18 -55.00 16.51
CA THR A 620 31.86 -54.86 17.94
C THR A 620 32.27 -53.49 18.50
N PRO A 621 31.54 -52.96 19.51
CA PRO A 621 31.93 -51.73 20.19
C PRO A 621 33.33 -51.81 20.82
N GLU A 622 33.71 -52.95 21.38
CA GLU A 622 35.03 -53.14 21.99
C GLU A 622 36.16 -53.08 20.95
N ALA A 623 35.95 -53.67 19.77
CA ALA A 623 36.91 -53.59 18.67
C ALA A 623 36.99 -52.16 18.11
N ARG A 624 35.87 -51.46 17.95
CA ARG A 624 35.86 -50.04 17.55
C ARG A 624 36.59 -49.14 18.55
N ARG A 625 36.45 -49.38 19.86
CA ARG A 625 37.24 -48.66 20.88
C ARG A 625 38.74 -48.97 20.79
N ALA A 626 39.12 -50.19 20.42
CA ALA A 626 40.51 -50.54 20.22
C ALA A 626 41.09 -49.82 19.00
N GLU A 627 40.38 -49.83 17.86
CA GLU A 627 40.75 -49.06 16.66
C GLU A 627 40.86 -47.56 16.95
N TYR A 628 39.91 -47.02 17.72
CA TYR A 628 39.93 -45.60 18.09
C TYR A 628 41.11 -45.25 18.99
N ARG A 629 41.47 -46.10 19.96
CA ARG A 629 42.69 -45.92 20.77
C ARG A 629 43.96 -46.02 19.94
N ASP A 630 44.01 -46.90 18.94
CA ASP A 630 45.17 -47.01 18.07
C ASP A 630 45.34 -45.74 17.22
N LEU A 631 44.24 -45.19 16.69
CA LEU A 631 44.24 -43.88 16.03
C LEU A 631 44.70 -42.75 16.96
N ILE A 632 44.21 -42.70 18.20
CA ILE A 632 44.67 -41.72 19.20
C ILE A 632 46.19 -41.86 19.42
N ARG A 633 46.71 -43.09 19.46
CA ARG A 633 48.13 -43.35 19.69
C ARG A 633 49.00 -42.94 18.50
N SER A 634 48.56 -43.18 17.27
CA SER A 634 49.38 -42.98 16.07
C SER A 634 49.21 -41.62 15.41
N GLU A 635 48.02 -41.01 15.52
CA GLU A 635 47.62 -39.89 14.66
C GLU A 635 47.05 -38.69 15.43
N ALA A 636 46.72 -38.81 16.72
CA ALA A 636 46.17 -37.67 17.44
C ALA A 636 47.23 -36.62 17.80
N ILE A 637 46.88 -35.36 17.53
CA ILE A 637 47.72 -34.19 17.76
C ILE A 637 46.98 -33.20 18.66
N TRP A 638 47.73 -32.50 19.50
CA TRP A 638 47.19 -31.40 20.29
C TRP A 638 47.22 -30.12 19.46
N VAL A 639 46.11 -29.40 19.45
CA VAL A 639 46.00 -28.09 18.78
C VAL A 639 45.47 -27.07 19.78
N THR A 640 45.86 -25.80 19.62
CA THR A 640 45.31 -24.71 20.43
C THR A 640 43.82 -24.58 20.13
N ASN A 641 42.97 -24.53 21.16
CA ASN A 641 41.53 -24.41 21.01
C ASN A 641 41.11 -23.03 20.47
N GLY A 642 39.84 -22.89 20.08
CA GLY A 642 39.34 -21.69 19.38
C GLY A 642 39.39 -20.39 20.21
N ASP A 643 39.26 -20.52 21.53
CA ASP A 643 39.26 -19.41 22.49
C ASP A 643 40.64 -19.15 23.14
N GLU A 644 41.67 -19.87 22.69
CA GLU A 644 43.05 -19.78 23.17
C GLU A 644 43.25 -19.99 24.67
N THR A 645 42.31 -20.62 25.37
CA THR A 645 42.44 -20.92 26.80
C THR A 645 43.13 -22.26 27.08
N GLY A 646 43.33 -23.08 26.05
CA GLY A 646 43.84 -24.44 26.23
C GLY A 646 44.17 -25.19 24.96
N LEU A 647 44.20 -26.51 25.08
CA LEU A 647 44.46 -27.44 23.98
C LEU A 647 43.28 -28.41 23.82
N VAL A 648 42.95 -28.71 22.57
CA VAL A 648 42.02 -29.78 22.18
C VAL A 648 42.79 -30.86 21.43
N LEU A 649 42.49 -32.12 21.73
CA LEU A 649 43.08 -33.27 21.05
C LEU A 649 42.23 -33.59 19.82
N VAL A 650 42.86 -33.60 18.65
CA VAL A 650 42.20 -33.90 17.37
C VAL A 650 42.89 -35.05 16.65
N ASP A 651 42.20 -35.72 15.74
CA ASP A 651 42.81 -36.68 14.82
C ASP A 651 43.59 -35.99 13.68
N ALA A 652 44.23 -36.77 12.80
CA ALA A 652 44.98 -36.23 11.66
C ALA A 652 44.12 -35.46 10.63
N LEU A 653 42.79 -35.56 10.70
CA LEU A 653 41.84 -34.84 9.87
C LEU A 653 41.27 -33.60 10.58
N GLY A 654 41.68 -33.34 11.82
CA GLY A 654 41.20 -32.23 12.65
C GLY A 654 39.89 -32.51 13.38
N ASN A 655 39.39 -33.76 13.39
CA ASN A 655 38.18 -34.08 14.15
C ASN A 655 38.50 -34.20 15.65
N PRO A 656 37.69 -33.61 16.55
CA PRO A 656 37.90 -33.74 17.98
C PRO A 656 37.91 -35.19 18.46
N ILE A 657 38.89 -35.53 19.30
CA ILE A 657 38.88 -36.79 20.03
C ILE A 657 37.87 -36.70 21.16
N ILE A 658 37.03 -37.72 21.31
CA ILE A 658 36.02 -37.80 22.36
C ILE A 658 36.36 -38.85 23.42
N ASP A 659 36.03 -38.55 24.65
CA ASP A 659 36.14 -39.47 25.78
C ASP A 659 34.92 -40.41 25.87
N ARG A 660 34.91 -41.27 26.88
CA ARG A 660 33.86 -42.27 27.13
C ARG A 660 32.50 -41.65 27.48
N ALA A 661 32.47 -40.41 27.96
CA ALA A 661 31.25 -39.66 28.18
C ALA A 661 30.74 -39.00 26.88
N GLY A 662 31.49 -39.10 25.79
CA GLY A 662 31.17 -38.45 24.51
C GLY A 662 31.59 -36.99 24.47
N GLN A 663 32.40 -36.53 25.44
CA GLN A 663 32.87 -35.14 25.49
C GLN A 663 34.20 -34.99 24.76
N MET A 664 34.44 -33.84 24.15
CA MET A 664 35.73 -33.55 23.51
C MET A 664 36.85 -33.53 24.55
N VAL A 665 38.01 -34.07 24.17
CA VAL A 665 39.20 -34.08 25.03
C VAL A 665 39.89 -32.73 24.91
N GLU A 666 39.38 -31.77 25.69
CA GLU A 666 39.88 -30.39 25.77
C GLU A 666 40.31 -30.04 27.20
N ARG A 667 41.42 -29.31 27.36
CA ARG A 667 41.95 -28.91 28.67
C ARG A 667 42.50 -27.50 28.62
N THR A 668 42.22 -26.72 29.67
CA THR A 668 42.78 -25.39 29.86
C THR A 668 44.30 -25.47 30.10
N TYR A 669 45.02 -24.39 29.84
CA TYR A 669 46.44 -24.33 30.14
C TYR A 669 46.72 -24.47 31.64
N GLU A 670 45.86 -23.94 32.51
CA GLU A 670 45.94 -24.14 33.97
C GLU A 670 45.90 -25.62 34.33
N ASP A 671 44.94 -26.37 33.80
CA ASP A 671 44.77 -27.80 34.06
C ASP A 671 45.98 -28.59 33.57
N LEU A 672 46.48 -28.28 32.37
CA LEU A 672 47.66 -28.93 31.80
C LEU A 672 48.92 -28.60 32.60
N VAL A 673 49.07 -27.37 33.07
CA VAL A 673 50.18 -26.95 33.94
C VAL A 673 50.11 -27.63 35.31
N ALA A 674 48.91 -27.83 35.88
CA ALA A 674 48.72 -28.54 37.13
C ALA A 674 49.06 -30.03 36.97
N ARG A 675 48.51 -30.69 35.95
CA ARG A 675 48.81 -32.11 35.63
C ARG A 675 50.28 -32.35 35.32
N GLY A 676 50.94 -31.42 34.64
CA GLY A 676 52.36 -31.48 34.33
C GLY A 676 53.30 -31.28 35.52
N GLN A 677 52.76 -30.99 36.72
CA GLN A 677 53.48 -30.88 38.00
C GLN A 677 53.33 -32.11 38.90
N GLU A 678 52.34 -32.97 38.65
CA GLU A 678 52.17 -34.22 39.38
C GLU A 678 53.40 -35.11 39.13
N ARG A 679 54.22 -35.31 40.17
CA ARG A 679 55.43 -36.15 40.10
C ARG A 679 55.04 -37.59 39.72
N GLN A 680 55.85 -38.20 38.84
CA GLN A 680 55.81 -39.65 38.58
C GLN A 680 56.18 -40.45 39.82
#